data_AF-A0A7C1GXU4-F1
#
_entry.id   AF-A0A7C1GXU4-F1
#
_cell.length_a   1.000
_cell.length_b   1.000
_cell.length_c   1.000
_cell.angle_alpha   90.00
_cell.angle_beta   90.00
_cell.angle_gamma   90.00
#
_symmetry.space_group_name_H-M   'P 1'
#
loop_
_entity.id
_entity.type
_entity.pdbx_description
1 polymer ?
#
loop_
_entity_poly.entity_id
_entity_poly.type
_entity_poly.pdbx_seq_one_letter_code
_entity_poly.pdbx_strand_id
1 'polypeptide(L)'
;MNTRSIALTCLLWLSALLAIGQRDIEPRLLYSDTANFNFTGEWQYLTTDIFLLNGDKFSTLINELDFARVKPKKKWWKKLRVEEEQLEYLFITASLKNVKFFGDNDITYPLYNFQISRDKHSKYQTFVSDNIDYVRIIDNLPLYSARDYIDAEIRVRAISNNDRDQMLALVASQLKNLSKITTPTDAVMSIIGEFGNFIEANTKKKEYRFSSTIRLFEQKNFDTRLHSIRLYLLTTANTPAVEFSGAPLRQFLDTVTKGRVNRNQLRELIGIRNYPVIVVANYKSLYRTEQISGDEVTFANIEKRKLKVENDFRQGLINAETYRQEKDLLNFLNLFAQLKNHLDVYNLNYRTGNNDAISVSLFRVMQYYHQLQKAYEEMKFKYRGNNTFSTIFNREYESILGFASLYMDDDHNLKSIKNLVNTLVRLEANPNVPNIDLEKFIADLRFSNIFKPELMNQNLEGQIIANQLSRLEEQLYKWQFESEIEKLKNTEANSKNKTAADNILKLARTTSCVVCRDRALNAVTEFTQRLDAYYLKAELQRYDSIANALQPWVFNRIELIQLVCQNFEVMYAGNSNLESARFLNGKIYEIERDIFNIRDFLKVDLTGKELSVVKNFNEKLLAIRRQADANIDLICKLRPELCSKQALPSQNIQNSDLSNLFTRSDSVARQAEIFYSIFNYQLKQFHDALKTSKNDELLIEADRLAQQLEELKVAISLLDGKNINQETYSKLVKQVNQQVKDISDKLIAFDEKMRCNNNN
;
A
#
# COMPACT_ATOMS: atom_id res chain seq x y z
N MET A 1 -97.63 23.02 -55.45
CA MET A 1 -96.22 23.34 -55.10
C MET A 1 -95.95 22.85 -53.68
N ASN A 2 -94.93 22.01 -53.51
CA ASN A 2 -94.76 21.13 -52.34
C ASN A 2 -94.17 21.86 -51.12
N THR A 3 -94.93 21.90 -50.02
CA THR A 3 -94.52 22.43 -48.70
C THR A 3 -93.32 21.69 -48.09
N ARG A 4 -93.07 20.44 -48.50
CA ARG A 4 -91.89 19.66 -48.09
C ARG A 4 -90.57 20.19 -48.68
N SER A 5 -90.61 20.85 -49.84
CA SER A 5 -89.38 21.33 -50.48
C SER A 5 -88.87 22.62 -49.84
N ILE A 6 -89.77 23.47 -49.32
CA ILE A 6 -89.43 24.74 -48.66
C ILE A 6 -88.84 24.48 -47.26
N ALA A 7 -89.37 23.50 -46.53
CA ALA A 7 -88.86 23.10 -45.21
C ALA A 7 -87.44 22.51 -45.29
N LEU A 8 -87.13 21.74 -46.34
CA LEU A 8 -85.79 21.18 -46.55
C LEU A 8 -84.76 22.25 -46.94
N THR A 9 -85.14 23.22 -47.79
CA THR A 9 -84.26 24.35 -48.13
C THR A 9 -84.05 25.30 -46.95
N CYS A 10 -85.04 25.50 -46.08
CA CYS A 10 -84.87 26.28 -44.85
C CYS A 10 -84.01 25.57 -43.80
N LEU A 11 -84.09 24.23 -43.68
CA LEU A 11 -83.21 23.46 -42.79
C LEU A 11 -81.75 23.43 -43.30
N LEU A 12 -81.54 23.34 -44.62
CA LEU A 12 -80.21 23.42 -45.23
C LEU A 12 -79.60 24.82 -45.19
N TRP A 13 -80.42 25.87 -45.16
CA TRP A 13 -79.95 27.24 -44.92
C TRP A 13 -79.68 27.54 -43.44
N LEU A 14 -80.39 26.89 -42.50
CA LEU A 14 -80.10 27.02 -41.08
C LEU A 14 -78.83 26.27 -40.64
N SER A 15 -78.50 25.14 -41.26
CA SER A 15 -77.25 24.42 -40.96
C SER A 15 -76.00 25.11 -41.50
N ALA A 16 -76.12 25.94 -42.56
CA ALA A 16 -75.03 26.77 -43.08
C ALA A 16 -74.73 28.02 -42.22
N LEU A 17 -75.57 28.34 -41.23
CA LEU A 17 -75.41 29.53 -40.36
C LEU A 17 -74.78 29.22 -39.00
N LEU A 18 -74.47 27.97 -38.68
CA LEU A 18 -73.62 27.61 -37.55
C LEU A 18 -72.15 27.55 -37.98
N ALA A 19 -71.65 28.66 -38.51
CA ALA A 19 -70.21 28.90 -38.56
C ALA A 19 -69.75 29.18 -37.11
N ILE A 20 -69.38 28.11 -36.40
CA ILE A 20 -68.58 28.24 -35.19
C ILE A 20 -67.25 28.86 -35.66
N GLY A 21 -67.09 30.17 -35.45
CA GLY A 21 -65.84 30.86 -35.75
C GLY A 21 -64.69 30.12 -35.07
N GLN A 22 -63.64 29.82 -35.83
CA GLN A 22 -62.54 28.98 -35.39
C GLN A 22 -61.69 29.75 -34.37
N ARG A 23 -61.80 29.36 -33.10
CA ARG A 23 -61.17 30.05 -31.95
C ARG A 23 -59.81 29.46 -31.55
N ASP A 24 -59.45 28.30 -32.10
CA ASP A 24 -58.32 27.52 -31.59
C ASP A 24 -57.07 27.65 -32.48
N ILE A 25 -55.94 27.86 -31.80
CA ILE A 25 -54.60 27.73 -32.37
C ILE A 25 -54.19 26.27 -32.23
N GLU A 26 -53.88 25.62 -33.34
CA GLU A 26 -53.53 24.20 -33.36
C GLU A 26 -52.00 24.03 -33.38
N PRO A 27 -51.42 23.35 -32.36
CA PRO A 27 -50.02 22.96 -32.38
C PRO A 27 -49.83 21.74 -33.31
N ARG A 28 -49.22 21.98 -34.48
CA ARG A 28 -48.89 20.93 -35.45
C ARG A 28 -47.48 20.39 -35.18
N LEU A 29 -47.37 19.07 -34.96
CA LEU A 29 -46.06 18.41 -34.86
C LEU A 29 -45.35 18.43 -36.22
N LEU A 30 -44.20 19.10 -36.30
CA LEU A 30 -43.36 19.14 -37.51
C LEU A 30 -42.22 18.13 -37.47
N TYR A 31 -41.67 17.87 -36.28
CA TYR A 31 -40.51 17.00 -36.10
C TYR A 31 -40.54 16.33 -34.73
N SER A 32 -40.17 15.06 -34.69
CA SER A 32 -39.98 14.28 -33.47
C SER A 32 -38.91 13.24 -33.74
N ASP A 33 -37.83 13.25 -32.98
CA ASP A 33 -36.75 12.29 -33.11
C ASP A 33 -36.05 12.06 -31.76
N THR A 34 -35.33 10.95 -31.67
CA THR A 34 -34.61 10.49 -30.49
C THR A 34 -33.13 10.33 -30.83
N ALA A 35 -32.25 10.75 -29.93
CA ALA A 35 -30.81 10.66 -30.12
C ALA A 35 -30.37 9.20 -30.30
N ASN A 36 -29.44 8.95 -31.23
CA ASN A 36 -28.84 7.63 -31.44
C ASN A 36 -27.78 7.31 -30.38
N PHE A 37 -28.21 7.20 -29.12
CA PHE A 37 -27.37 6.81 -28.00
C PHE A 37 -28.02 5.67 -27.21
N ASN A 38 -27.22 4.68 -26.84
CA ASN A 38 -27.71 3.54 -26.07
C ASN A 38 -27.80 3.89 -24.58
N PHE A 39 -28.96 4.38 -24.14
CA PHE A 39 -29.23 4.68 -22.74
C PHE A 39 -29.43 3.39 -21.95
N THR A 40 -28.50 3.13 -21.04
CA THR A 40 -28.45 2.00 -20.10
C THR A 40 -29.21 2.31 -18.80
N GLY A 41 -29.36 1.31 -17.92
CA GLY A 41 -30.19 1.39 -16.71
C GLY A 41 -29.74 2.38 -15.64
N GLU A 42 -28.53 2.93 -15.75
CA GLU A 42 -28.00 3.99 -14.89
C GLU A 42 -28.45 5.40 -15.28
N TRP A 43 -29.02 5.59 -16.47
CA TRP A 43 -29.66 6.84 -16.88
C TRP A 43 -31.08 6.87 -16.35
N GLN A 44 -31.22 7.22 -15.08
CA GLN A 44 -32.44 7.00 -14.29
C GLN A 44 -33.32 8.24 -14.17
N TYR A 45 -32.87 9.40 -14.64
CA TYR A 45 -33.58 10.65 -14.44
C TYR A 45 -33.95 11.32 -15.75
N LEU A 46 -35.05 12.05 -15.75
CA LEU A 46 -35.57 12.78 -16.90
C LEU A 46 -35.77 14.25 -16.55
N THR A 47 -35.26 15.13 -17.41
CA THR A 47 -35.47 16.57 -17.33
C THR A 47 -36.10 17.03 -18.64
N THR A 48 -37.11 17.89 -18.55
CA THR A 48 -37.84 18.40 -19.72
C THR A 48 -37.81 19.92 -19.73
N ASP A 49 -37.18 20.47 -20.78
CA ASP A 49 -37.12 21.89 -21.05
C ASP A 49 -38.00 22.23 -22.26
N ILE A 50 -38.81 23.29 -22.14
CA ILE A 50 -39.67 23.80 -23.20
C ILE A 50 -39.20 25.18 -23.64
N PHE A 51 -38.83 25.29 -24.90
CA PHE A 51 -38.38 26.53 -25.52
C PHE A 51 -39.53 27.15 -26.33
N LEU A 52 -39.70 28.46 -26.20
CA LEU A 52 -40.58 29.24 -27.06
C LEU A 52 -39.72 30.07 -28.03
N LEU A 53 -39.79 29.74 -29.30
CA LEU A 53 -39.10 30.46 -30.37
C LEU A 53 -40.08 31.36 -31.12
N ASN A 54 -39.59 32.54 -31.54
CA ASN A 54 -40.35 33.53 -32.31
C ASN A 54 -41.67 33.95 -31.64
N GLY A 55 -41.65 34.17 -30.33
CA GLY A 55 -42.84 34.59 -29.58
C GLY A 55 -43.41 35.93 -30.06
N ASP A 56 -42.56 36.80 -30.61
CA ASP A 56 -42.96 38.05 -31.27
C ASP A 56 -43.94 37.85 -32.44
N LYS A 57 -44.00 36.63 -33.01
CA LYS A 57 -44.91 36.28 -34.12
C LYS A 57 -46.31 35.85 -33.69
N PHE A 58 -46.62 35.81 -32.39
CA PHE A 58 -47.97 35.51 -31.93
C PHE A 58 -49.02 36.51 -32.42
N SER A 59 -48.61 37.77 -32.64
CA SER A 59 -49.50 38.79 -33.21
C SER A 59 -49.93 38.42 -34.64
N THR A 60 -49.06 37.82 -35.45
CA THR A 60 -49.42 37.31 -36.79
C THR A 60 -50.53 36.26 -36.67
N LEU A 61 -50.28 35.25 -35.84
CA LEU A 61 -51.15 34.11 -35.63
C LEU A 61 -52.55 34.50 -35.10
N ILE A 62 -52.60 35.41 -34.12
CA ILE A 62 -53.88 35.86 -33.54
C ILE A 62 -54.70 36.68 -34.54
N ASN A 63 -54.06 37.43 -35.43
CA ASN A 63 -54.77 38.19 -36.46
C ASN A 63 -55.24 37.31 -37.65
N GLU A 64 -54.79 36.06 -37.74
CA GLU A 64 -55.31 35.05 -38.67
C GLU A 64 -56.59 34.36 -38.16
N LEU A 65 -56.87 34.44 -36.85
CA LEU A 65 -58.06 33.86 -36.24
C LEU A 65 -59.31 34.67 -36.64
N ASP A 66 -60.30 33.97 -37.18
CA ASP A 66 -61.56 34.58 -37.62
C ASP A 66 -62.53 34.69 -36.44
N PHE A 67 -62.30 35.68 -35.57
CA PHE A 67 -63.32 36.10 -34.60
C PHE A 67 -64.41 36.80 -35.38
N ALA A 68 -65.57 36.16 -35.48
CA ALA A 68 -66.74 36.64 -36.19
C ALA A 68 -66.89 38.16 -36.03
N ARG A 69 -66.41 38.91 -37.03
CA ARG A 69 -66.57 40.36 -37.09
C ARG A 69 -68.03 40.63 -37.40
N VAL A 70 -68.89 40.53 -36.39
CA VAL A 70 -70.24 41.07 -36.48
C VAL A 70 -70.09 42.59 -36.43
N LYS A 71 -69.74 43.20 -37.58
CA LYS A 71 -69.99 44.62 -37.78
C LYS A 71 -71.49 44.81 -37.55
N PRO A 72 -71.94 45.63 -36.58
CA PRO A 72 -73.36 45.87 -36.41
C PRO A 72 -73.87 46.56 -37.68
N LYS A 73 -74.63 45.82 -38.51
CA LYS A 73 -75.44 46.45 -39.56
C LYS A 73 -76.42 47.36 -38.83
N LYS A 74 -76.25 48.67 -38.99
CA LYS A 74 -77.21 49.68 -38.54
C LYS A 74 -78.59 49.33 -39.09
N LYS A 75 -79.48 48.82 -38.25
CA LYS A 75 -80.93 49.04 -38.30
C LYS A 75 -81.59 48.58 -36.98
N TRP A 76 -81.91 49.59 -36.18
CA TRP A 76 -83.16 49.78 -35.41
C TRP A 76 -83.95 48.50 -35.07
N TRP A 77 -83.75 47.97 -33.86
CA TRP A 77 -84.72 47.82 -32.75
C TRP A 77 -84.09 46.92 -31.65
N LYS A 78 -84.60 47.06 -30.41
CA LYS A 78 -83.96 46.84 -29.09
C LYS A 78 -83.28 45.48 -28.78
N LYS A 79 -82.18 45.61 -28.00
CA LYS A 79 -81.71 44.76 -26.88
C LYS A 79 -81.45 43.26 -27.14
N LEU A 80 -80.26 42.97 -27.65
CA LEU A 80 -79.31 42.12 -26.93
C LEU A 80 -77.98 42.86 -26.92
N ARG A 81 -77.46 43.22 -25.73
CA ARG A 81 -76.04 43.52 -25.58
C ARG A 81 -75.33 42.18 -25.80
N VAL A 82 -75.03 41.85 -27.06
CA VAL A 82 -73.97 40.89 -27.32
C VAL A 82 -72.71 41.67 -27.03
N GLU A 83 -72.09 41.39 -25.87
CA GLU A 83 -70.80 41.95 -25.53
C GLU A 83 -69.84 41.65 -26.69
N GLU A 84 -69.14 42.67 -27.18
CA GLU A 84 -68.12 42.44 -28.21
C GLU A 84 -67.12 41.44 -27.62
N GLU A 85 -67.04 40.26 -28.24
CA GLU A 85 -66.01 39.29 -27.91
C GLU A 85 -64.68 39.88 -28.34
N GLN A 86 -63.88 40.26 -27.35
CA GLN A 86 -62.54 40.77 -27.55
C GLN A 86 -61.56 39.78 -26.93
N LEU A 87 -60.51 39.45 -27.69
CA LEU A 87 -59.42 38.67 -27.16
C LEU A 87 -58.69 39.44 -26.07
N GLU A 88 -58.55 38.82 -24.92
CA GLU A 88 -57.82 39.38 -23.78
C GLU A 88 -56.48 38.67 -23.55
N TYR A 89 -56.44 37.35 -23.73
CA TYR A 89 -55.26 36.56 -23.39
C TYR A 89 -54.94 35.48 -24.42
N LEU A 90 -53.65 35.16 -24.56
CA LEU A 90 -53.17 33.96 -25.20
C LEU A 90 -52.58 33.03 -24.13
N PHE A 91 -53.24 31.91 -23.92
CA PHE A 91 -52.90 30.96 -22.86
C PHE A 91 -52.27 29.70 -23.45
N ILE A 92 -51.08 29.36 -22.97
CA ILE A 92 -50.32 28.17 -23.38
C ILE A 92 -50.18 27.24 -22.19
N THR A 93 -50.60 26.01 -22.36
CA THR A 93 -50.49 24.96 -21.34
C THR A 93 -49.72 23.76 -21.88
N ALA A 94 -49.02 23.04 -21.00
CA ALA A 94 -48.46 21.73 -21.31
C ALA A 94 -49.03 20.67 -20.38
N SER A 95 -49.58 19.60 -20.94
CA SER A 95 -50.01 18.42 -20.18
C SER A 95 -48.92 17.35 -20.29
N LEU A 96 -48.33 16.95 -19.17
CA LEU A 96 -47.36 15.86 -19.16
C LEU A 96 -48.09 14.53 -19.06
N LYS A 97 -47.99 13.71 -20.10
CA LYS A 97 -48.59 12.37 -20.14
C LYS A 97 -47.64 11.32 -19.60
N ASN A 98 -48.21 10.26 -19.04
CA ASN A 98 -47.49 9.07 -18.58
C ASN A 98 -46.52 9.31 -17.42
N VAL A 99 -46.71 10.36 -16.63
CA VAL A 99 -45.91 10.63 -15.41
C VAL A 99 -46.72 10.15 -14.20
N LYS A 100 -46.49 8.90 -13.76
CA LYS A 100 -47.23 8.32 -12.62
C LYS A 100 -46.80 8.87 -11.26
N PHE A 101 -45.71 9.65 -11.23
CA PHE A 101 -45.15 10.20 -10.00
C PHE A 101 -46.14 11.09 -9.23
N PHE A 102 -47.06 11.76 -9.93
CA PHE A 102 -48.06 12.63 -9.30
C PHE A 102 -49.46 12.02 -9.22
N GLY A 103 -49.56 10.69 -9.32
CA GLY A 103 -50.82 9.94 -9.35
C GLY A 103 -51.25 9.52 -10.76
N ASP A 104 -52.45 8.97 -10.87
CA ASP A 104 -52.96 8.40 -12.14
C ASP A 104 -53.47 9.45 -13.15
N ASN A 105 -53.56 10.73 -12.76
CA ASN A 105 -54.09 11.78 -13.62
C ASN A 105 -52.95 12.62 -14.23
N ASP A 106 -53.09 12.98 -15.50
CA ASP A 106 -52.17 13.90 -16.17
C ASP A 106 -52.20 15.29 -15.52
N ILE A 107 -51.03 15.86 -15.26
CA ILE A 107 -50.90 17.24 -14.77
C ILE A 107 -50.75 18.19 -15.95
N THR A 108 -51.53 19.27 -15.91
CA THR A 108 -51.49 20.35 -16.90
C THR A 108 -50.91 21.61 -16.28
N TYR A 109 -49.77 22.06 -16.83
CA TYR A 109 -49.02 23.22 -16.38
C TYR A 109 -49.40 24.46 -17.20
N PRO A 110 -49.75 25.59 -16.57
CA PRO A 110 -49.87 26.86 -17.25
C PRO A 110 -48.45 27.36 -17.57
N LEU A 111 -48.03 27.35 -18.84
CA LEU A 111 -46.68 27.76 -19.22
C LEU A 111 -46.57 29.27 -19.39
N TYR A 112 -47.50 29.84 -20.15
CA TYR A 112 -47.52 31.26 -20.49
C TYR A 112 -48.95 31.77 -20.52
N ASN A 113 -49.14 33.00 -20.09
CA ASN A 113 -50.36 33.76 -20.27
C ASN A 113 -50.02 35.17 -20.77
N PHE A 114 -50.05 35.36 -22.09
CA PHE A 114 -49.73 36.63 -22.69
C PHE A 114 -50.96 37.51 -22.78
N GLN A 115 -50.80 38.78 -22.41
CA GLN A 115 -51.85 39.76 -22.58
C GLN A 115 -51.95 40.20 -24.04
N ILE A 116 -53.18 40.27 -24.54
CA ILE A 116 -53.49 40.77 -25.88
C ILE A 116 -54.03 42.20 -25.73
N SER A 117 -53.48 43.10 -26.53
CA SER A 117 -53.98 44.46 -26.69
C SER A 117 -54.35 44.72 -28.15
N ARG A 118 -54.98 45.87 -28.43
CA ARG A 118 -55.22 46.32 -29.81
C ARG A 118 -54.37 47.54 -30.11
N ASP A 119 -53.82 47.56 -31.31
CA ASP A 119 -53.08 48.70 -31.83
C ASP A 119 -53.99 49.80 -32.39
N LYS A 120 -53.39 50.90 -32.86
CA LYS A 120 -54.11 52.03 -33.46
C LYS A 120 -54.93 51.66 -34.70
N HIS A 121 -54.62 50.53 -35.34
CA HIS A 121 -55.31 50.00 -36.52
C HIS A 121 -56.29 48.87 -36.18
N SER A 122 -56.61 48.68 -34.89
CA SER A 122 -57.49 47.61 -34.40
C SER A 122 -56.98 46.19 -34.70
N LYS A 123 -55.68 46.02 -34.96
CA LYS A 123 -55.05 44.70 -35.01
C LYS A 123 -54.65 44.27 -33.61
N TYR A 124 -54.76 42.99 -33.33
CA TYR A 124 -54.31 42.43 -32.05
C TYR A 124 -52.78 42.43 -31.98
N GLN A 125 -52.24 42.80 -30.83
CA GLN A 125 -50.83 42.76 -30.51
C GLN A 125 -50.62 42.02 -29.19
N THR A 126 -49.63 41.14 -29.18
CA THR A 126 -49.17 40.41 -28.00
C THR A 126 -47.87 41.01 -27.49
N PHE A 127 -47.81 41.30 -26.19
CA PHE A 127 -46.55 41.62 -25.53
C PHE A 127 -45.93 40.33 -25.00
N VAL A 128 -44.88 39.86 -25.65
CA VAL A 128 -44.14 38.66 -25.26
C VAL A 128 -42.76 39.07 -24.80
N SER A 129 -42.44 38.78 -23.55
CA SER A 129 -41.11 39.04 -23.00
C SER A 129 -40.09 38.07 -23.59
N ASP A 130 -39.12 38.57 -24.37
CA ASP A 130 -38.19 37.74 -25.15
C ASP A 130 -36.91 37.33 -24.40
N ASN A 131 -36.82 37.62 -23.10
CA ASN A 131 -35.59 37.48 -22.30
C ASN A 131 -35.35 36.07 -21.72
N ILE A 132 -36.01 35.04 -22.24
CA ILE A 132 -36.08 33.72 -21.59
C ILE A 132 -35.58 32.66 -22.55
N ASP A 133 -34.67 31.83 -22.07
CA ASP A 133 -34.15 30.72 -22.86
C ASP A 133 -35.15 29.55 -22.91
N TYR A 134 -35.64 29.08 -21.75
CA TYR A 134 -36.59 27.96 -21.67
C TYR A 134 -37.39 27.95 -20.35
N VAL A 135 -38.50 27.20 -20.35
CA VAL A 135 -39.26 26.82 -19.15
C VAL A 135 -38.95 25.37 -18.81
N ARG A 136 -38.43 25.13 -17.61
CA ARG A 136 -38.22 23.78 -17.10
C ARG A 136 -39.43 23.31 -16.33
N ILE A 137 -40.13 22.34 -16.89
CA ILE A 137 -41.31 21.79 -16.20
C ILE A 137 -40.86 20.79 -15.14
N ILE A 138 -39.95 19.87 -15.50
CA ILE A 138 -39.47 18.81 -14.61
C ILE A 138 -37.95 18.77 -14.63
N ASP A 139 -37.34 18.64 -13.45
CA ASP A 139 -35.91 18.37 -13.28
C ASP A 139 -35.70 17.07 -12.49
N ASN A 140 -34.93 16.16 -13.11
CA ASN A 140 -34.52 14.87 -12.57
C ASN A 140 -35.68 13.98 -12.06
N LEU A 141 -36.74 13.81 -12.85
CA LEU A 141 -37.79 12.83 -12.55
C LEU A 141 -37.26 11.40 -12.70
N PRO A 142 -37.40 10.54 -11.67
CA PRO A 142 -37.03 9.14 -11.76
C PRO A 142 -37.84 8.39 -12.83
N LEU A 143 -37.16 7.81 -13.82
CA LEU A 143 -37.73 7.13 -14.98
C LEU A 143 -38.47 5.84 -14.64
N TYR A 144 -38.28 5.24 -13.46
CA TYR A 144 -39.09 4.09 -13.03
C TYR A 144 -40.59 4.44 -12.89
N SER A 145 -40.91 5.74 -12.81
CA SER A 145 -42.28 6.26 -12.75
C SER A 145 -42.86 6.71 -14.11
N ALA A 146 -42.11 6.59 -15.21
CA ALA A 146 -42.48 7.04 -16.56
C ALA A 146 -42.08 6.02 -17.65
N ARG A 147 -42.63 6.15 -18.86
CA ARG A 147 -42.06 5.47 -20.04
C ARG A 147 -40.72 6.13 -20.42
N ASP A 148 -39.93 5.53 -21.32
CA ASP A 148 -38.61 6.01 -21.76
C ASP A 148 -38.55 7.48 -22.26
N TYR A 149 -39.70 8.15 -22.41
CA TYR A 149 -39.85 9.56 -22.69
C TYR A 149 -41.09 10.13 -22.00
N ILE A 150 -41.05 11.42 -21.67
CA ILE A 150 -42.26 12.21 -21.35
C ILE A 150 -42.81 12.77 -22.64
N ASP A 151 -44.12 12.59 -22.82
CA ASP A 151 -44.88 13.31 -23.84
C ASP A 151 -45.49 14.56 -23.20
N ALA A 152 -45.09 15.74 -23.68
CA ALA A 152 -45.70 17.00 -23.28
C ALA A 152 -46.67 17.43 -24.39
N GLU A 153 -47.97 17.27 -24.13
CA GLU A 153 -49.01 17.78 -25.02
C GLU A 153 -49.16 19.28 -24.82
N ILE A 154 -48.76 20.05 -25.82
CA ILE A 154 -48.93 21.50 -25.83
C ILE A 154 -50.35 21.84 -26.28
N ARG A 155 -51.00 22.78 -25.59
CA ARG A 155 -52.27 23.37 -26.01
C ARG A 155 -52.17 24.88 -25.95
N VAL A 156 -52.73 25.54 -26.95
CA VAL A 156 -52.73 27.00 -27.08
C VAL A 156 -54.17 27.45 -27.26
N ARG A 157 -54.61 28.40 -26.43
CA ARG A 157 -55.99 28.92 -26.45
C ARG A 157 -55.98 30.43 -26.45
N ALA A 158 -56.78 31.02 -27.35
CA ALA A 158 -57.06 32.45 -27.33
C ALA A 158 -58.31 32.68 -26.49
N ILE A 159 -58.17 33.38 -25.36
CA ILE A 159 -59.24 33.58 -24.37
C ILE A 159 -59.87 34.96 -24.55
N SER A 160 -61.18 34.96 -24.74
CA SER A 160 -61.99 36.18 -24.79
C SER A 160 -62.38 36.67 -23.40
N ASN A 161 -62.88 37.90 -23.31
CA ASN A 161 -63.53 38.44 -22.11
C ASN A 161 -64.64 37.55 -21.53
N ASN A 162 -65.32 36.75 -22.36
CA ASN A 162 -66.41 35.85 -21.94
C ASN A 162 -65.91 34.49 -21.43
N ASP A 163 -64.63 34.15 -21.66
CA ASP A 163 -64.06 32.83 -21.39
C ASP A 163 -63.14 32.80 -20.15
N ARG A 164 -63.14 33.85 -19.32
CA ARG A 164 -62.26 33.95 -18.13
C ARG A 164 -62.40 32.80 -17.14
N ASP A 165 -63.60 32.25 -17.00
CA ASP A 165 -63.88 31.13 -16.09
C ASP A 165 -63.13 29.86 -16.49
N GLN A 166 -62.72 29.71 -17.75
CA GLN A 166 -61.95 28.55 -18.22
C GLN A 166 -60.57 28.45 -17.56
N MET A 167 -59.92 29.59 -17.27
CA MET A 167 -58.63 29.61 -16.56
C MET A 167 -58.78 29.13 -15.13
N LEU A 168 -59.79 29.63 -14.41
CA LEU A 168 -60.07 29.23 -13.03
C LEU A 168 -60.51 27.76 -12.95
N ALA A 169 -61.28 27.29 -13.93
CA ALA A 169 -61.69 25.89 -14.04
C ALA A 169 -60.48 24.94 -14.20
N LEU A 170 -59.48 25.33 -14.99
CA LEU A 170 -58.23 24.56 -15.11
C LEU A 170 -57.51 24.46 -13.76
N VAL A 171 -57.31 25.60 -13.09
CA VAL A 171 -56.62 25.61 -11.79
C VAL A 171 -57.38 24.78 -10.75
N ALA A 172 -58.69 24.96 -10.65
CA ALA A 172 -59.53 24.19 -9.73
C ALA A 172 -59.47 22.68 -10.01
N SER A 173 -59.49 22.27 -11.28
CA SER A 173 -59.34 20.87 -11.67
C SER A 173 -57.98 20.29 -11.27
N GLN A 174 -56.90 21.04 -11.50
CA GLN A 174 -55.54 20.60 -11.16
C GLN A 174 -55.32 20.53 -9.64
N LEU A 175 -55.76 21.53 -8.88
CA LEU A 175 -55.68 21.50 -7.41
C LEU A 175 -56.48 20.35 -6.80
N LYS A 176 -57.66 20.04 -7.36
CA LYS A 176 -58.48 18.87 -6.96
C LYS A 176 -57.80 17.54 -7.30
N ASN A 177 -56.99 17.49 -8.35
CA ASN A 177 -56.23 16.29 -8.68
C ASN A 177 -55.02 16.13 -7.76
N LEU A 178 -54.27 17.20 -7.50
CA LEU A 178 -53.13 17.21 -6.58
C LEU A 178 -53.53 16.89 -5.14
N SER A 179 -54.73 17.32 -4.69
CA SER A 179 -55.20 17.03 -3.33
C SER A 179 -55.51 15.55 -3.06
N LYS A 180 -55.59 14.71 -4.10
CA LYS A 180 -55.77 13.25 -3.96
C LYS A 180 -54.45 12.52 -3.69
N ILE A 181 -53.31 13.20 -3.77
CA ILE A 181 -51.99 12.61 -3.47
C ILE A 181 -51.87 12.46 -1.95
N THR A 182 -51.78 11.23 -1.47
CA THR A 182 -51.77 10.89 -0.04
C THR A 182 -50.49 11.31 0.69
N THR A 183 -49.38 11.44 -0.03
CA THR A 183 -48.08 11.90 0.49
C THR A 183 -47.53 13.02 -0.40
N PRO A 184 -47.90 14.29 -0.14
CA PRO A 184 -47.44 15.42 -0.95
C PRO A 184 -45.92 15.59 -0.80
N THR A 185 -45.22 15.71 -1.94
CA THR A 185 -43.79 16.01 -2.00
C THR A 185 -43.55 17.52 -2.13
N ASP A 186 -42.34 18.00 -1.88
CA ASP A 186 -41.97 19.41 -2.09
C ASP A 186 -42.23 19.89 -3.52
N ALA A 187 -42.12 18.97 -4.48
CA ALA A 187 -42.50 19.20 -5.87
C ALA A 187 -44.00 19.48 -6.04
N VAL A 188 -44.88 18.71 -5.40
CA VAL A 188 -46.33 18.97 -5.42
C VAL A 188 -46.64 20.34 -4.82
N MET A 189 -45.98 20.70 -3.72
CA MET A 189 -46.14 22.01 -3.09
C MET A 189 -45.66 23.17 -3.99
N SER A 190 -44.55 22.96 -4.71
CA SER A 190 -44.04 23.93 -5.70
C SER A 190 -45.03 24.15 -6.84
N ILE A 191 -45.68 23.08 -7.33
CA ILE A 191 -46.74 23.17 -8.35
C ILE A 191 -47.93 23.99 -7.82
N ILE A 192 -48.37 23.74 -6.59
CA ILE A 192 -49.46 24.50 -5.95
C ILE A 192 -49.08 25.99 -5.86
N GLY A 193 -47.84 26.30 -5.49
CA GLY A 193 -47.30 27.66 -5.50
C GLY A 193 -47.39 28.34 -6.87
N GLU A 194 -47.03 27.64 -7.95
CA GLU A 194 -47.14 28.18 -9.32
C GLU A 194 -48.59 28.44 -9.74
N PHE A 195 -49.53 27.56 -9.37
CA PHE A 195 -50.95 27.83 -9.60
C PHE A 195 -51.45 29.07 -8.83
N GLY A 196 -50.94 29.30 -7.62
CA GLY A 196 -51.16 30.53 -6.86
C GLY A 196 -50.62 31.77 -7.59
N ASN A 197 -49.37 31.72 -8.04
CA ASN A 197 -48.73 32.77 -8.83
C ASN A 197 -49.51 33.08 -10.11
N PHE A 198 -50.04 32.05 -10.79
CA PHE A 198 -50.88 32.20 -11.97
C PHE A 198 -52.18 32.95 -11.68
N ILE A 199 -52.88 32.59 -10.59
CA ILE A 199 -54.10 33.29 -10.17
C ILE A 199 -53.78 34.76 -9.83
N GLU A 200 -52.68 35.01 -9.11
CA GLU A 200 -52.26 36.36 -8.75
C GLU A 200 -51.95 37.22 -9.98
N ALA A 201 -51.21 36.68 -10.95
CA ALA A 201 -50.91 37.39 -12.19
C ALA A 201 -52.17 37.68 -13.00
N ASN A 202 -53.09 36.71 -13.09
CA ASN A 202 -54.35 36.88 -13.80
C ASN A 202 -55.25 37.95 -13.14
N THR A 203 -55.37 37.95 -11.81
CA THR A 203 -56.14 38.97 -11.08
C THR A 203 -55.56 40.36 -11.23
N LYS A 204 -54.22 40.49 -11.31
CA LYS A 204 -53.51 41.75 -11.56
C LYS A 204 -53.44 42.15 -13.04
N LYS A 205 -54.01 41.35 -13.96
CA LYS A 205 -53.91 41.51 -15.43
C LYS A 205 -52.47 41.68 -15.90
N LYS A 206 -51.56 40.90 -15.33
CA LYS A 206 -50.15 40.86 -15.72
C LYS A 206 -49.87 39.62 -16.53
N GLU A 207 -48.84 39.69 -17.37
CA GLU A 207 -48.26 38.50 -18.01
C GLU A 207 -47.89 37.47 -16.93
N TYR A 208 -48.27 36.22 -17.15
CA TYR A 208 -47.81 35.12 -16.32
C TYR A 208 -46.86 34.23 -17.10
N ARG A 209 -45.85 33.74 -16.38
CA ARG A 209 -44.88 32.78 -16.85
C ARG A 209 -44.62 31.76 -15.75
N PHE A 210 -44.61 30.50 -16.13
CA PHE A 210 -44.14 29.43 -15.26
C PHE A 210 -42.66 29.60 -14.95
N SER A 211 -42.33 29.71 -13.67
CA SER A 211 -40.98 30.04 -13.21
C SER A 211 -40.40 29.03 -12.23
N SER A 212 -41.24 28.24 -11.56
CA SER A 212 -40.73 27.22 -10.65
C SER A 212 -40.30 25.98 -11.40
N THR A 213 -39.04 25.58 -11.21
CA THR A 213 -38.58 24.27 -11.65
C THR A 213 -39.03 23.22 -10.64
N ILE A 214 -39.72 22.16 -11.09
CA ILE A 214 -40.07 21.04 -10.23
C ILE A 214 -38.85 20.14 -10.09
N ARG A 215 -38.11 20.28 -8.98
CA ARG A 215 -36.96 19.42 -8.67
C ARG A 215 -37.41 18.27 -7.78
N LEU A 216 -37.24 17.05 -8.26
CA LEU A 216 -37.59 15.84 -7.51
C LEU A 216 -36.40 15.18 -6.85
N PHE A 217 -35.21 15.39 -7.41
CA PHE A 217 -33.98 14.83 -6.88
C PHE A 217 -32.88 15.88 -6.93
N GLU A 218 -32.35 16.21 -5.76
CA GLU A 218 -31.26 17.16 -5.59
C GLU A 218 -29.93 16.40 -5.39
N GLN A 219 -29.17 16.26 -6.46
CA GLN A 219 -27.72 16.06 -6.35
C GLN A 219 -27.00 17.09 -7.21
N LYS A 220 -25.78 17.45 -6.77
CA LYS A 220 -24.91 18.34 -7.53
C LYS A 220 -24.34 17.55 -8.72
N ASN A 221 -24.44 18.13 -9.92
CA ASN A 221 -23.70 17.71 -11.12
C ASN A 221 -24.07 16.34 -11.69
N PHE A 222 -25.32 16.16 -12.13
CA PHE A 222 -25.65 15.05 -13.02
C PHE A 222 -24.97 15.23 -14.39
N ASP A 223 -24.42 14.14 -14.94
CA ASP A 223 -24.14 14.09 -16.37
C ASP A 223 -25.47 14.00 -17.11
N THR A 224 -25.83 15.07 -17.81
CA THR A 224 -27.08 15.16 -18.60
C THR A 224 -26.78 15.00 -20.08
N ARG A 225 -27.58 14.20 -20.77
CA ARG A 225 -27.51 14.05 -22.23
C ARG A 225 -28.88 14.23 -22.86
N LEU A 226 -28.92 14.93 -23.99
CA LEU A 226 -30.12 15.09 -24.80
C LEU A 226 -30.61 13.73 -25.29
N HIS A 227 -31.90 13.44 -25.05
CA HIS A 227 -32.54 12.18 -25.38
C HIS A 227 -33.50 12.32 -26.56
N SER A 228 -34.36 13.35 -26.55
CA SER A 228 -35.30 13.58 -27.65
C SER A 228 -35.67 15.05 -27.80
N ILE A 229 -36.03 15.42 -29.03
CA ILE A 229 -36.57 16.74 -29.36
C ILE A 229 -37.89 16.56 -30.10
N ARG A 230 -38.90 17.34 -29.71
CA ARG A 230 -40.14 17.51 -30.46
C ARG A 230 -40.37 18.97 -30.80
N LEU A 231 -40.83 19.22 -32.01
CA LEU A 231 -41.05 20.56 -32.54
C LEU A 231 -42.51 20.73 -32.95
N TYR A 232 -43.17 21.69 -32.32
CA TYR A 232 -44.55 22.06 -32.59
C TYR A 232 -44.59 23.44 -33.23
N LEU A 233 -45.09 23.51 -34.45
CA LEU A 233 -45.43 24.78 -35.09
C LEU A 233 -46.83 25.18 -34.67
N LEU A 234 -46.98 26.41 -34.21
CA LEU A 234 -48.30 26.94 -33.88
C LEU A 234 -48.93 27.50 -35.15
N THR A 235 -50.10 26.97 -35.51
CA THR A 235 -50.79 27.27 -36.77
C THR A 235 -52.27 27.56 -36.54
N THR A 236 -52.88 28.23 -37.50
CA THR A 236 -54.33 28.36 -37.67
C THR A 236 -54.75 27.67 -38.97
N ALA A 237 -56.04 27.51 -39.24
CA ALA A 237 -56.52 27.00 -40.53
C ALA A 237 -56.11 27.86 -41.73
N ASN A 238 -55.77 29.14 -41.50
CA ASN A 238 -55.35 30.08 -42.54
C ASN A 238 -53.83 30.13 -42.73
N THR A 239 -53.07 29.40 -41.92
CA THR A 239 -51.61 29.40 -41.99
C THR A 239 -51.13 28.64 -43.25
N PRO A 240 -50.29 29.25 -44.10
CA PRO A 240 -49.71 28.59 -45.26
C PRO A 240 -48.82 27.40 -44.85
N ALA A 241 -48.66 26.44 -45.76
CA ALA A 241 -47.76 25.31 -45.56
C ALA A 241 -46.32 25.81 -45.35
N VAL A 242 -45.71 25.44 -44.22
CA VAL A 242 -44.32 25.74 -43.89
C VAL A 242 -43.47 24.51 -44.19
N GLU A 243 -42.47 24.64 -45.07
CA GLU A 243 -41.47 23.60 -45.32
C GLU A 243 -40.42 23.59 -44.21
N PHE A 244 -40.08 22.39 -43.72
CA PHE A 244 -39.08 22.19 -42.67
C PHE A 244 -38.18 20.99 -43.01
N SER A 245 -36.86 21.18 -42.90
CA SER A 245 -35.86 20.11 -43.04
C SER A 245 -35.33 19.68 -41.67
N GLY A 246 -35.59 18.44 -41.28
CA GLY A 246 -35.13 17.89 -40.01
C GLY A 246 -33.66 17.46 -39.97
N ALA A 247 -32.94 17.48 -41.09
CA ALA A 247 -31.57 16.96 -41.18
C ALA A 247 -30.56 17.65 -40.23
N PRO A 248 -30.54 19.00 -40.09
CA PRO A 248 -29.64 19.68 -39.16
C PRO A 248 -29.92 19.31 -37.70
N LEU A 249 -31.20 19.17 -37.36
CA LEU A 249 -31.66 18.81 -36.02
C LEU A 249 -31.30 17.36 -35.66
N ARG A 250 -31.41 16.44 -36.62
CA ARG A 250 -30.98 15.04 -36.46
C ARG A 250 -29.46 14.93 -36.27
N GLN A 251 -28.69 15.61 -37.11
CA GLN A 251 -27.23 15.66 -36.97
C GLN A 251 -26.82 16.23 -35.61
N PHE A 252 -27.50 17.27 -35.15
CA PHE A 252 -27.29 17.84 -33.82
C PHE A 252 -27.62 16.82 -32.70
N LEU A 253 -28.77 16.16 -32.76
CA LEU A 253 -29.17 15.12 -31.78
C LEU A 253 -28.12 14.00 -31.66
N ASP A 254 -27.54 13.56 -32.78
CA ASP A 254 -26.56 12.46 -32.80
C ASP A 254 -25.16 12.90 -32.35
N THR A 255 -24.81 14.18 -32.54
CA THR A 255 -23.47 14.71 -32.20
C THR A 255 -23.36 15.31 -30.81
N VAL A 256 -24.47 15.70 -30.18
CA VAL A 256 -24.46 16.27 -28.83
C VAL A 256 -24.12 15.18 -27.81
N THR A 257 -22.91 15.28 -27.26
CA THR A 257 -22.37 14.32 -26.29
C THR A 257 -22.69 14.69 -24.85
N LYS A 258 -22.59 15.99 -24.48
CA LYS A 258 -22.87 16.51 -23.14
C LYS A 258 -23.45 17.92 -23.19
N GLY A 259 -24.29 18.24 -22.20
CA GLY A 259 -24.77 19.59 -21.96
C GLY A 259 -26.21 19.84 -22.42
N ARG A 260 -26.73 20.99 -22.03
CA ARG A 260 -28.09 21.43 -22.37
C ARG A 260 -28.09 22.20 -23.67
N VAL A 261 -29.18 22.07 -24.41
CA VAL A 261 -29.41 22.84 -25.63
C VAL A 261 -29.80 24.27 -25.25
N ASN A 262 -29.30 25.26 -26.01
CA ASN A 262 -29.70 26.65 -25.82
C ASN A 262 -30.65 27.15 -26.91
N ARG A 263 -31.35 28.24 -26.62
CA ARG A 263 -32.39 28.82 -27.49
C ARG A 263 -31.86 29.29 -28.84
N ASN A 264 -30.66 29.89 -28.85
CA ASN A 264 -30.06 30.43 -30.07
C ASN A 264 -29.67 29.32 -31.06
N GLN A 265 -29.05 28.24 -30.57
CA GLN A 265 -28.72 27.05 -31.35
C GLN A 265 -29.97 26.43 -31.97
N LEU A 266 -31.04 26.26 -31.19
CA LEU A 266 -32.32 25.74 -31.71
C LEU A 266 -32.89 26.64 -32.80
N ARG A 267 -32.87 27.97 -32.59
CA ARG A 267 -33.37 28.93 -33.58
C ARG A 267 -32.61 28.86 -34.91
N GLU A 268 -31.29 28.69 -34.86
CA GLU A 268 -30.45 28.52 -36.05
C GLU A 268 -30.71 27.20 -36.77
N LEU A 269 -30.81 26.09 -36.03
CA LEU A 269 -31.04 24.75 -36.59
C LEU A 269 -32.44 24.60 -37.19
N ILE A 270 -33.44 25.26 -36.61
CA ILE A 270 -34.85 25.14 -37.02
C ILE A 270 -35.16 26.01 -38.24
N GLY A 271 -34.56 27.22 -38.32
CA GLY A 271 -34.69 28.11 -39.48
C GLY A 271 -36.07 28.76 -39.70
N ILE A 272 -37.12 28.34 -38.98
CA ILE A 272 -38.45 28.95 -39.04
C ILE A 272 -38.43 30.29 -38.30
N ARG A 273 -38.85 31.38 -38.97
CA ARG A 273 -38.89 32.74 -38.41
C ARG A 273 -40.26 33.43 -38.46
N ASN A 274 -41.19 32.88 -39.24
CA ASN A 274 -42.45 33.56 -39.55
C ASN A 274 -43.58 33.23 -38.57
N TYR A 275 -43.45 32.12 -37.83
CA TYR A 275 -44.45 31.63 -36.89
C TYR A 275 -43.80 31.24 -35.56
N PRO A 276 -44.57 31.31 -34.45
CA PRO A 276 -44.13 30.80 -33.16
C PRO A 276 -43.90 29.29 -33.21
N VAL A 277 -42.81 28.84 -32.59
CA VAL A 277 -42.45 27.42 -32.52
C VAL A 277 -42.20 27.05 -31.06
N ILE A 278 -42.76 25.92 -30.63
CA ILE A 278 -42.49 25.34 -29.32
C ILE A 278 -41.61 24.10 -29.50
N VAL A 279 -40.47 24.09 -28.81
CA VAL A 279 -39.54 22.96 -28.82
C VAL A 279 -39.55 22.31 -27.45
N VAL A 280 -39.84 21.02 -27.41
CA VAL A 280 -39.77 20.21 -26.19
C VAL A 280 -38.49 19.37 -26.27
N ALA A 281 -37.53 19.65 -25.39
CA ALA A 281 -36.28 18.91 -25.29
C ALA A 281 -36.26 18.07 -24.01
N ASN A 282 -36.09 16.76 -24.16
CA ASN A 282 -35.96 15.82 -23.06
C ASN A 282 -34.50 15.42 -22.89
N TYR A 283 -34.03 15.39 -21.65
CA TYR A 283 -32.68 14.98 -21.27
C TYR A 283 -32.76 13.80 -20.31
N LYS A 284 -31.92 12.79 -20.52
CA LYS A 284 -31.68 11.76 -19.51
C LYS A 284 -30.46 12.15 -18.68
N SER A 285 -30.54 11.96 -17.36
CA SER A 285 -29.44 12.22 -16.44
C SER A 285 -28.97 10.93 -15.78
N LEU A 286 -27.65 10.78 -15.71
CA LEU A 286 -26.97 9.63 -15.12
C LEU A 286 -27.01 9.69 -13.59
N TYR A 287 -27.34 8.58 -12.92
CA TYR A 287 -27.18 8.48 -11.46
C TYR A 287 -25.73 8.71 -11.05
N ARG A 288 -25.51 9.43 -9.95
CA ARG A 288 -24.18 9.56 -9.37
C ARG A 288 -24.22 9.29 -7.87
N THR A 289 -23.25 8.51 -7.45
CA THR A 289 -22.90 8.35 -6.04
C THR A 289 -22.37 9.68 -5.52
N GLU A 290 -22.68 10.00 -4.27
CA GLU A 290 -22.02 11.11 -3.58
C GLU A 290 -20.54 10.74 -3.41
N GLN A 291 -19.64 11.53 -4.01
CA GLN A 291 -18.19 11.34 -3.87
C GLN A 291 -17.78 11.65 -2.44
N ILE A 292 -17.01 10.75 -1.84
CA ILE A 292 -16.55 10.90 -0.45
C ILE A 292 -15.03 10.80 -0.44
N SER A 293 -14.37 11.79 0.16
CA SER A 293 -12.94 11.72 0.43
C SER A 293 -12.64 10.72 1.56
N GLY A 294 -11.43 10.15 1.61
CA GLY A 294 -11.06 9.17 2.64
C GLY A 294 -11.33 9.66 4.07
N ASP A 295 -11.13 10.94 4.35
CA ASP A 295 -11.31 11.55 5.67
C ASP A 295 -12.79 11.70 6.06
N GLU A 296 -13.66 11.99 5.09
CA GLU A 296 -15.11 12.14 5.30
C GLU A 296 -15.81 10.80 5.59
N VAL A 297 -15.17 9.65 5.33
CA VAL A 297 -15.71 8.35 5.68
C VAL A 297 -15.60 8.12 7.20
N THR A 298 -16.73 8.28 7.88
CA THR A 298 -16.91 8.04 9.33
C THR A 298 -18.21 7.28 9.58
N PHE A 299 -18.32 6.57 10.70
CA PHE A 299 -19.55 5.83 11.05
C PHE A 299 -20.80 6.71 11.05
N ALA A 300 -20.69 7.96 11.52
CA ALA A 300 -21.80 8.91 11.54
C ALA A 300 -22.26 9.30 10.12
N ASN A 301 -21.31 9.58 9.23
CA ASN A 301 -21.62 9.94 7.84
C ASN A 301 -22.18 8.73 7.06
N ILE A 302 -21.69 7.52 7.34
CA ILE A 302 -22.21 6.28 6.74
C ILE A 302 -23.68 6.07 7.15
N GLU A 303 -24.02 6.19 8.44
CA GLU A 303 -25.41 6.01 8.89
C GLU A 303 -26.33 7.10 8.32
N LYS A 304 -25.85 8.34 8.25
CA LYS A 304 -26.58 9.44 7.58
C LYS A 304 -26.86 9.12 6.10
N ARG A 305 -25.86 8.61 5.36
CA ARG A 305 -26.02 8.21 3.95
C ARG A 305 -26.98 7.03 3.82
N LYS A 306 -26.92 6.04 4.72
CA LYS A 306 -27.84 4.91 4.74
C LYS A 306 -29.30 5.35 4.89
N LEU A 307 -29.59 6.23 5.85
CA LEU A 307 -30.96 6.77 6.03
C LEU A 307 -31.44 7.53 4.79
N LYS A 308 -30.55 8.32 4.17
CA LYS A 308 -30.83 9.03 2.92
C LYS A 308 -31.16 8.04 1.79
N VAL A 309 -30.32 7.04 1.54
CA VAL A 309 -30.51 6.03 0.50
C VAL A 309 -31.80 5.22 0.72
N GLU A 310 -32.11 4.84 1.96
CA GLU A 310 -33.36 4.14 2.29
C GLU A 310 -34.59 5.03 2.02
N ASN A 311 -34.53 6.31 2.37
CA ASN A 311 -35.60 7.25 2.08
C ASN A 311 -35.75 7.50 0.58
N ASP A 312 -34.64 7.70 -0.15
CA ASP A 312 -34.64 7.87 -1.61
C ASP A 312 -35.27 6.66 -2.31
N PHE A 313 -34.98 5.44 -1.85
CA PHE A 313 -35.60 4.23 -2.39
C PHE A 313 -37.10 4.15 -2.06
N ARG A 314 -37.51 4.45 -0.82
CA ARG A 314 -38.93 4.47 -0.41
C ARG A 314 -39.74 5.49 -1.20
N GLN A 315 -39.14 6.62 -1.54
CA GLN A 315 -39.74 7.68 -2.35
C GLN A 315 -39.68 7.39 -3.86
N GLY A 316 -39.07 6.28 -4.28
CA GLY A 316 -38.94 5.91 -5.69
C GLY A 316 -37.95 6.77 -6.48
N LEU A 317 -37.02 7.46 -5.80
CA LEU A 317 -36.00 8.33 -6.40
C LEU A 317 -34.83 7.56 -7.00
N ILE A 318 -34.61 6.33 -6.54
CA ILE A 318 -33.61 5.40 -7.08
C ILE A 318 -34.27 4.05 -7.36
N ASN A 319 -33.77 3.31 -8.35
CA ASN A 319 -34.29 1.97 -8.64
C ASN A 319 -33.70 0.90 -7.68
N ALA A 320 -34.27 -0.30 -7.72
CA ALA A 320 -33.86 -1.40 -6.83
C ALA A 320 -32.41 -1.85 -7.04
N GLU A 321 -31.87 -1.72 -8.25
CA GLU A 321 -30.51 -2.10 -8.58
C GLU A 321 -29.49 -1.12 -7.99
N THR A 322 -29.71 0.19 -8.18
CA THR A 322 -28.92 1.26 -7.56
C THR A 322 -29.00 1.16 -6.04
N TYR A 323 -30.18 0.92 -5.47
CA TYR A 323 -30.35 0.75 -4.03
C TYR A 323 -29.52 -0.42 -3.47
N ARG A 324 -29.48 -1.56 -4.19
CA ARG A 324 -28.67 -2.72 -3.81
C ARG A 324 -27.17 -2.39 -3.82
N GLN A 325 -26.70 -1.73 -4.89
CA GLN A 325 -25.29 -1.35 -5.02
C GLN A 325 -24.87 -0.27 -4.00
N GLU A 326 -25.75 0.69 -3.68
CA GLU A 326 -25.53 1.64 -2.58
C GLU A 326 -25.41 0.94 -1.23
N LYS A 327 -26.28 -0.04 -0.95
CA LYS A 327 -26.21 -0.82 0.30
C LYS A 327 -24.90 -1.60 0.41
N ASP A 328 -24.46 -2.22 -0.68
CA ASP A 328 -23.17 -2.93 -0.70
C ASP A 328 -21.99 -1.95 -0.54
N LEU A 329 -22.06 -0.77 -1.17
CA LEU A 329 -21.05 0.28 -0.98
C LEU A 329 -21.02 0.78 0.46
N LEU A 330 -22.18 0.94 1.12
CA LEU A 330 -22.25 1.32 2.53
C LEU A 330 -21.58 0.28 3.44
N ASN A 331 -21.76 -1.01 3.17
CA ASN A 331 -21.06 -2.08 3.89
C ASN A 331 -19.54 -2.00 3.67
N PHE A 332 -19.11 -1.72 2.45
CA PHE A 332 -17.70 -1.53 2.12
C PHE A 332 -17.09 -0.30 2.82
N LEU A 333 -17.80 0.83 2.83
CA LEU A 333 -17.39 2.03 3.57
C LEU A 333 -17.30 1.76 5.08
N ASN A 334 -18.16 0.92 5.62
CA ASN A 334 -18.11 0.51 7.03
C ASN A 334 -16.84 -0.31 7.34
N LEU A 335 -16.41 -1.21 6.44
CA LEU A 335 -15.13 -1.92 6.57
C LEU A 335 -13.95 -0.93 6.53
N PHE A 336 -13.98 0.05 5.62
CA PHE A 336 -12.95 1.09 5.55
C PHE A 336 -12.91 1.97 6.81
N ALA A 337 -14.06 2.34 7.38
CA ALA A 337 -14.12 3.06 8.64
C ALA A 337 -13.56 2.25 9.82
N GLN A 338 -13.77 0.93 9.84
CA GLN A 338 -13.17 0.04 10.84
C GLN A 338 -11.65 -0.04 10.68
N LEU A 339 -11.15 -0.13 9.44
CA LEU A 339 -9.71 -0.04 9.16
C LEU A 339 -9.12 1.25 9.71
N LYS A 340 -9.74 2.41 9.43
CA LYS A 340 -9.28 3.72 9.96
C LYS A 340 -9.22 3.75 11.48
N ASN A 341 -10.26 3.27 12.15
CA ASN A 341 -10.27 3.20 13.62
C ASN A 341 -9.11 2.35 14.14
N HIS A 342 -8.86 1.19 13.54
CA HIS A 342 -7.75 0.33 13.94
C HIS A 342 -6.36 0.92 13.61
N LEU A 343 -6.25 1.72 12.54
CA LEU A 343 -5.05 2.51 12.26
C LEU A 343 -4.81 3.56 13.35
N ASP A 344 -5.84 4.26 13.82
CA ASP A 344 -5.72 5.23 14.91
C ASP A 344 -5.26 4.55 16.22
N VAL A 345 -5.83 3.39 16.54
CA VAL A 345 -5.42 2.58 17.70
C VAL A 345 -3.96 2.12 17.56
N TYR A 346 -3.56 1.66 16.37
CA TYR A 346 -2.17 1.30 16.10
C TYR A 346 -1.23 2.50 16.26
N ASN A 347 -1.57 3.65 15.68
CA ASN A 347 -0.77 4.87 15.76
C ASN A 347 -0.57 5.33 17.21
N LEU A 348 -1.59 5.20 18.06
CA LEU A 348 -1.49 5.46 19.49
C LEU A 348 -0.54 4.48 20.19
N ASN A 349 -0.67 3.18 19.92
CA ASN A 349 0.20 2.13 20.48
C ASN A 349 1.66 2.27 20.02
N TYR A 350 1.86 2.64 18.76
CA TYR A 350 3.17 2.88 18.18
C TYR A 350 3.89 4.05 18.89
N ARG A 351 3.17 5.16 19.12
CA ARG A 351 3.70 6.32 19.86
C ARG A 351 4.01 6.03 21.32
N THR A 352 3.28 5.11 21.95
CA THR A 352 3.48 4.72 23.35
C THR A 352 4.56 3.64 23.54
N GLY A 353 5.05 3.03 22.45
CA GLY A 353 6.15 2.06 22.48
C GLY A 353 5.81 0.68 23.08
N ASN A 354 4.52 0.36 23.25
CA ASN A 354 4.10 -0.93 23.78
C ASN A 354 4.07 -2.00 22.67
N ASN A 355 5.15 -2.78 22.56
CA ASN A 355 5.32 -3.82 21.54
C ASN A 355 4.17 -4.84 21.50
N ASP A 356 3.63 -5.21 22.65
CA ASP A 356 2.51 -6.15 22.74
C ASP A 356 1.22 -5.58 22.16
N ALA A 357 0.92 -4.32 22.48
CA ALA A 357 -0.24 -3.61 21.94
C ALA A 357 -0.08 -3.30 20.44
N ILE A 358 1.14 -2.99 20.00
CA ILE A 358 1.51 -2.81 18.60
C ILE A 358 1.22 -4.09 17.81
N SER A 359 1.69 -5.24 18.28
CA SER A 359 1.48 -6.54 17.63
C SER A 359 -0.02 -6.84 17.44
N VAL A 360 -0.83 -6.64 18.48
CA VAL A 360 -2.28 -6.88 18.44
C VAL A 360 -3.00 -5.92 17.50
N SER A 361 -2.66 -4.63 17.56
CA SER A 361 -3.29 -3.60 16.72
C SER A 361 -2.91 -3.74 15.25
N LEU A 362 -1.65 -4.04 14.92
CA LEU A 362 -1.21 -4.36 13.55
C LEU A 362 -1.93 -5.58 12.98
N PHE A 363 -2.15 -6.62 13.79
CA PHE A 363 -2.93 -7.78 13.35
C PHE A 363 -4.36 -7.39 12.97
N ARG A 364 -5.01 -6.50 13.74
CA ARG A 364 -6.35 -6.00 13.39
C ARG A 364 -6.34 -5.15 12.12
N VAL A 365 -5.35 -4.27 11.95
CA VAL A 365 -5.17 -3.48 10.72
C VAL A 365 -5.04 -4.41 9.51
N MET A 366 -4.23 -5.47 9.63
CA MET A 366 -4.05 -6.49 8.59
C MET A 366 -5.34 -7.21 8.23
N GLN A 367 -6.12 -7.65 9.23
CA GLN A 367 -7.41 -8.30 9.00
C GLN A 367 -8.38 -7.39 8.24
N TYR A 368 -8.54 -6.13 8.67
CA TYR A 368 -9.48 -5.20 8.04
C TYR A 368 -9.02 -4.76 6.65
N TYR A 369 -7.72 -4.57 6.44
CA TYR A 369 -7.18 -4.27 5.12
C TYR A 369 -7.38 -5.44 4.15
N HIS A 370 -7.16 -6.68 4.62
CA HIS A 370 -7.43 -7.89 3.85
C HIS A 370 -8.91 -8.03 3.50
N GLN A 371 -9.81 -7.88 4.48
CA GLN A 371 -11.26 -7.94 4.27
C GLN A 371 -11.74 -6.86 3.30
N LEU A 372 -11.18 -5.65 3.36
CA LEU A 372 -11.50 -4.58 2.42
C LEU A 372 -11.12 -4.95 0.98
N GLN A 373 -9.92 -5.47 0.75
CA GLN A 373 -9.51 -5.91 -0.59
C GLN A 373 -10.39 -7.06 -1.11
N LYS A 374 -10.69 -8.05 -0.25
CA LYS A 374 -11.56 -9.18 -0.60
C LYS A 374 -12.99 -8.74 -0.93
N ALA A 375 -13.55 -7.82 -0.16
CA ALA A 375 -14.88 -7.28 -0.40
C ALA A 375 -14.97 -6.57 -1.76
N TYR A 376 -13.92 -5.85 -2.18
CA TYR A 376 -13.89 -5.25 -3.51
C TYR A 376 -13.88 -6.30 -4.63
N GLU A 377 -13.02 -7.32 -4.53
CA GLU A 377 -12.99 -8.42 -5.52
C GLU A 377 -14.32 -9.18 -5.58
N GLU A 378 -14.98 -9.39 -4.42
CA GLU A 378 -16.32 -9.97 -4.36
C GLU A 378 -17.34 -9.10 -5.11
N MET A 379 -17.31 -7.77 -4.94
CA MET A 379 -18.21 -6.87 -5.66
C MET A 379 -17.94 -6.87 -7.16
N LYS A 380 -16.67 -6.88 -7.60
CA LYS A 380 -16.32 -7.02 -9.02
C LYS A 380 -16.86 -8.31 -9.62
N PHE A 381 -16.78 -9.41 -8.88
CA PHE A 381 -17.32 -10.69 -9.31
C PHE A 381 -18.86 -10.67 -9.37
N LYS A 382 -19.50 -10.22 -8.29
CA LYS A 382 -20.97 -10.13 -8.15
C LYS A 382 -21.62 -9.28 -9.24
N TYR A 383 -20.99 -8.17 -9.61
CA TYR A 383 -21.52 -7.20 -10.59
C TYR A 383 -20.85 -7.27 -11.96
N ARG A 384 -20.24 -8.41 -12.30
CA ARG A 384 -19.58 -8.58 -13.60
C ARG A 384 -20.57 -8.39 -14.75
N GLY A 385 -20.26 -7.44 -15.64
CA GLY A 385 -21.12 -7.09 -16.79
C GLY A 385 -22.28 -6.15 -16.47
N ASN A 386 -22.39 -5.66 -15.23
CA ASN A 386 -23.38 -4.64 -14.85
C ASN A 386 -22.86 -3.22 -15.19
N ASN A 387 -23.56 -2.52 -16.08
CA ASN A 387 -23.16 -1.18 -16.54
C ASN A 387 -23.19 -0.11 -15.44
N THR A 388 -24.17 -0.21 -14.53
CA THR A 388 -24.28 0.71 -13.38
C THR A 388 -23.06 0.56 -12.46
N PHE A 389 -22.63 -0.67 -12.19
CA PHE A 389 -21.43 -0.92 -11.39
C PHE A 389 -20.17 -0.42 -12.09
N SER A 390 -19.95 -0.80 -13.36
CA SER A 390 -18.73 -0.46 -14.07
C SER A 390 -18.54 1.05 -14.28
N THR A 391 -19.65 1.78 -14.51
CA THR A 391 -19.61 3.21 -14.86
C THR A 391 -19.64 4.11 -13.62
N ILE A 392 -20.36 3.71 -12.56
CA ILE A 392 -20.60 4.56 -11.40
C ILE A 392 -19.87 4.03 -10.17
N PHE A 393 -20.22 2.82 -9.70
CA PHE A 393 -19.78 2.36 -8.38
C PHE A 393 -18.32 1.92 -8.35
N ASN A 394 -17.80 1.25 -9.39
CA ASN A 394 -16.45 0.68 -9.41
C ASN A 394 -15.38 1.73 -9.08
N ARG A 395 -15.53 2.94 -9.62
CA ARG A 395 -14.61 4.06 -9.35
C ARG A 395 -14.57 4.47 -7.88
N GLU A 396 -15.71 4.42 -7.18
CA GLU A 396 -15.77 4.76 -5.76
C GLU A 396 -15.06 3.70 -4.92
N TYR A 397 -15.25 2.41 -5.21
CA TYR A 397 -14.49 1.35 -4.55
C TYR A 397 -12.97 1.49 -4.77
N GLU A 398 -12.55 1.76 -6.01
CA GLU A 398 -11.13 1.98 -6.35
C GLU A 398 -10.56 3.20 -5.62
N SER A 399 -11.33 4.29 -5.52
CA SER A 399 -10.96 5.50 -4.79
C SER A 399 -10.70 5.21 -3.31
N ILE A 400 -11.63 4.51 -2.66
CA ILE A 400 -11.52 4.14 -1.24
C ILE A 400 -10.35 3.17 -0.99
N LEU A 401 -10.13 2.19 -1.87
CA LEU A 401 -8.93 1.34 -1.80
C LEU A 401 -7.65 2.14 -1.99
N GLY A 402 -7.67 3.14 -2.87
CA GLY A 402 -6.58 4.10 -3.05
C GLY A 402 -6.24 4.82 -1.75
N PHE A 403 -7.24 5.37 -1.05
CA PHE A 403 -7.04 5.99 0.25
C PHE A 403 -6.52 5.01 1.31
N ALA A 404 -7.10 3.80 1.40
CA ALA A 404 -6.61 2.76 2.30
C ALA A 404 -5.13 2.43 2.02
N SER A 405 -4.77 2.27 0.75
CA SER A 405 -3.40 2.01 0.32
C SER A 405 -2.42 3.12 0.72
N LEU A 406 -2.85 4.38 0.68
CA LEU A 406 -2.05 5.53 1.10
C LEU A 406 -1.81 5.53 2.61
N TYR A 407 -2.85 5.31 3.43
CA TYR A 407 -2.69 5.22 4.88
C TYR A 407 -1.75 4.09 5.31
N MET A 408 -1.73 3.00 4.53
CA MET A 408 -0.81 1.88 4.79
C MET A 408 0.65 2.19 4.39
N ASP A 409 0.93 3.31 3.72
CA ASP A 409 2.31 3.73 3.38
C ASP A 409 2.93 4.67 4.44
N ASP A 410 2.22 5.00 5.51
CA ASP A 410 2.64 5.98 6.53
C ASP A 410 3.91 5.58 7.28
N ASP A 411 4.12 4.28 7.54
CA ASP A 411 5.32 3.76 8.20
C ASP A 411 5.77 2.38 7.66
N HIS A 412 6.94 1.93 8.13
CA HIS A 412 7.54 0.65 7.70
C HIS A 412 6.64 -0.56 8.01
N ASN A 413 6.08 -0.65 9.21
CA ASN A 413 5.23 -1.78 9.60
C ASN A 413 3.96 -1.82 8.77
N LEU A 414 3.28 -0.68 8.60
CA LEU A 414 2.08 -0.59 7.78
C LEU A 414 2.38 -0.96 6.32
N LYS A 415 3.51 -0.50 5.78
CA LYS A 415 3.94 -0.86 4.43
C LYS A 415 4.21 -2.36 4.30
N SER A 416 4.82 -2.98 5.31
CA SER A 416 5.01 -4.43 5.36
C SER A 416 3.69 -5.18 5.47
N ILE A 417 2.70 -4.70 6.25
CA ILE A 417 1.34 -5.26 6.27
C ILE A 417 0.69 -5.18 4.89
N LYS A 418 0.80 -4.03 4.22
CA LYS A 418 0.26 -3.85 2.86
C LYS A 418 0.87 -4.86 1.89
N ASN A 419 2.18 -5.06 1.92
CA ASN A 419 2.85 -6.06 1.08
C ASN A 419 2.40 -7.48 1.42
N LEU A 420 2.33 -7.83 2.71
CA LEU A 420 1.84 -9.11 3.19
C LEU A 420 0.42 -9.39 2.68
N VAL A 421 -0.51 -8.45 2.85
CA VAL A 421 -1.92 -8.59 2.43
C VAL A 421 -2.02 -8.67 0.91
N ASN A 422 -1.32 -7.82 0.17
CA ASN A 422 -1.30 -7.88 -1.30
C ASN A 422 -0.79 -9.23 -1.81
N THR A 423 0.26 -9.77 -1.18
CA THR A 423 0.81 -11.09 -1.50
C THR A 423 -0.19 -12.19 -1.14
N LEU A 424 -0.86 -12.09 0.00
CA LEU A 424 -1.90 -13.03 0.43
C LEU A 424 -3.08 -13.07 -0.57
N VAL A 425 -3.64 -11.92 -0.93
CA VAL A 425 -4.76 -11.83 -1.90
C VAL A 425 -4.36 -12.40 -3.26
N ARG A 426 -3.13 -12.15 -3.71
CA ARG A 426 -2.61 -12.74 -4.97
C ARG A 426 -2.51 -14.26 -4.90
N LEU A 427 -2.03 -14.80 -3.78
CA LEU A 427 -1.90 -16.24 -3.57
C LEU A 427 -3.25 -16.95 -3.49
N GLU A 428 -4.25 -16.29 -2.93
CA GLU A 428 -5.62 -16.80 -2.91
C GLU A 428 -6.27 -16.79 -4.30
N ALA A 429 -5.98 -15.77 -5.11
CA ALA A 429 -6.47 -15.69 -6.49
C ALA A 429 -5.76 -16.68 -7.43
N ASN A 430 -4.43 -16.84 -7.28
CA ASN A 430 -3.62 -17.80 -8.02
C ASN A 430 -2.58 -18.44 -7.09
N PRO A 431 -2.76 -19.72 -6.71
CA PRO A 431 -1.82 -20.42 -5.86
C PRO A 431 -0.45 -20.63 -6.52
N ASN A 432 -0.37 -20.70 -7.85
CA ASN A 432 0.86 -21.07 -8.53
C ASN A 432 1.80 -19.87 -8.64
N VAL A 433 2.91 -19.93 -7.90
CA VAL A 433 3.94 -18.88 -7.88
C VAL A 433 5.16 -19.32 -8.69
N PRO A 434 5.65 -18.50 -9.64
CA PRO A 434 6.91 -18.75 -10.33
C PRO A 434 8.08 -18.83 -9.35
N ASN A 435 9.04 -19.73 -9.60
CA ASN A 435 10.17 -19.96 -8.69
C ASN A 435 10.99 -18.69 -8.39
N ILE A 436 11.10 -17.76 -9.34
CA ILE A 436 11.84 -16.51 -9.18
C ILE A 436 11.22 -15.55 -8.15
N ASP A 437 9.91 -15.66 -7.91
CA ASP A 437 9.17 -14.77 -7.00
C ASP A 437 9.02 -15.36 -5.59
N LEU A 438 9.40 -16.63 -5.38
CA LEU A 438 9.18 -17.35 -4.12
C LEU A 438 9.80 -16.64 -2.92
N GLU A 439 11.06 -16.22 -3.01
CA GLU A 439 11.76 -15.53 -1.92
C GLU A 439 11.06 -14.23 -1.52
N LYS A 440 10.59 -13.45 -2.51
CA LYS A 440 9.87 -12.21 -2.25
C LYS A 440 8.53 -12.49 -1.55
N PHE A 441 7.77 -13.46 -2.03
CA PHE A 441 6.47 -13.80 -1.46
C PHE A 441 6.62 -14.36 -0.04
N ILE A 442 7.64 -15.19 0.20
CA ILE A 442 7.98 -15.68 1.54
C ILE A 442 8.38 -14.53 2.44
N ALA A 443 9.23 -13.61 1.98
CA ALA A 443 9.66 -12.45 2.76
C ALA A 443 8.49 -11.56 3.17
N ASP A 444 7.57 -11.25 2.24
CA ASP A 444 6.38 -10.45 2.51
C ASP A 444 5.48 -11.14 3.56
N LEU A 445 5.23 -12.44 3.42
CA LEU A 445 4.41 -13.21 4.37
C LEU A 445 5.09 -13.40 5.73
N ARG A 446 6.43 -13.48 5.78
CA ARG A 446 7.20 -13.65 7.02
C ARG A 446 7.16 -12.43 7.93
N PHE A 447 6.69 -11.27 7.44
CA PHE A 447 6.35 -10.16 8.31
C PHE A 447 5.28 -10.54 9.36
N SER A 448 4.48 -11.58 9.11
CA SER A 448 3.54 -12.12 10.10
C SER A 448 4.16 -12.58 11.42
N ASN A 449 5.49 -12.80 11.46
CA ASN A 449 6.20 -13.13 12.71
C ASN A 449 6.16 -11.99 13.76
N ILE A 450 5.78 -10.77 13.37
CA ILE A 450 5.56 -9.66 14.30
C ILE A 450 4.29 -9.85 15.15
N PHE A 451 3.37 -10.70 14.70
CA PHE A 451 2.12 -10.99 15.38
C PHE A 451 2.33 -12.01 16.50
N LYS A 452 1.52 -11.90 17.55
CA LYS A 452 1.49 -12.89 18.62
C LYS A 452 1.08 -14.27 18.07
N PRO A 453 1.75 -15.37 18.46
CA PRO A 453 1.43 -16.72 18.00
C PRO A 453 -0.02 -17.13 18.28
N GLU A 454 -0.60 -16.67 19.39
CA GLU A 454 -1.99 -16.94 19.73
C GLU A 454 -2.95 -16.38 18.68
N LEU A 455 -2.69 -15.17 18.18
CA LEU A 455 -3.49 -14.55 17.12
C LEU A 455 -3.38 -15.31 15.81
N MET A 456 -2.17 -15.77 15.46
CA MET A 456 -1.92 -16.54 14.25
C MET A 456 -2.60 -17.91 14.26
N ASN A 457 -2.66 -18.56 15.43
CA ASN A 457 -3.22 -19.91 15.56
C ASN A 457 -4.75 -19.90 15.69
N GLN A 458 -5.32 -18.89 16.36
CA GLN A 458 -6.75 -18.83 16.66
C GLN A 458 -7.59 -18.21 15.53
N ASN A 459 -7.01 -17.33 14.70
CA ASN A 459 -7.75 -16.66 13.62
C ASN A 459 -7.53 -17.35 12.28
N LEU A 460 -8.56 -17.28 11.42
CA LEU A 460 -8.53 -17.86 10.08
C LEU A 460 -7.43 -17.25 9.22
N GLU A 461 -7.26 -15.92 9.24
CA GLU A 461 -6.23 -15.23 8.44
C GLU A 461 -4.82 -15.70 8.80
N GLY A 462 -4.56 -15.94 10.09
CA GLY A 462 -3.27 -16.47 10.55
C GLY A 462 -3.00 -17.88 10.04
N GLN A 463 -4.02 -18.75 10.05
CA GLN A 463 -3.91 -20.10 9.49
C GLN A 463 -3.69 -20.10 7.98
N ILE A 464 -4.34 -19.19 7.24
CA ILE A 464 -4.13 -19.06 5.79
C ILE A 464 -2.68 -18.64 5.52
N ILE A 465 -2.16 -17.64 6.24
CA ILE A 465 -0.76 -17.20 6.09
C ILE A 465 0.21 -18.35 6.38
N ALA A 466 0.00 -19.10 7.48
CA ALA A 466 0.83 -20.24 7.86
C ALA A 466 0.83 -21.35 6.79
N ASN A 467 -0.34 -21.67 6.24
CA ASN A 467 -0.49 -22.68 5.19
C ASN A 467 0.22 -22.25 3.89
N GLN A 468 0.07 -20.97 3.50
CA GLN A 468 0.76 -20.44 2.32
C GLN A 468 2.27 -20.43 2.51
N LEU A 469 2.76 -19.99 3.69
CA LEU A 469 4.19 -20.04 4.02
C LEU A 469 4.74 -21.47 3.92
N SER A 470 4.09 -22.45 4.56
CA SER A 470 4.54 -23.84 4.52
C SER A 470 4.66 -24.37 3.09
N ARG A 471 3.69 -24.05 2.23
CA ARG A 471 3.67 -24.48 0.83
C ARG A 471 4.80 -23.83 0.01
N LEU A 472 4.95 -22.51 0.13
CA LEU A 472 5.96 -21.76 -0.62
C LEU A 472 7.38 -22.12 -0.18
N GLU A 473 7.59 -22.31 1.13
CA GLU A 473 8.88 -22.72 1.68
C GLU A 473 9.27 -24.13 1.24
N GLU A 474 8.34 -25.08 1.21
CA GLU A 474 8.62 -26.43 0.70
C GLU A 474 8.90 -26.42 -0.81
N GLN A 475 8.19 -25.58 -1.58
CA GLN A 475 8.48 -25.39 -3.02
C GLN A 475 9.88 -24.82 -3.25
N LEU A 476 10.26 -23.78 -2.50
CA LEU A 476 11.59 -23.18 -2.58
C LEU A 476 12.69 -24.16 -2.16
N TYR A 477 12.43 -24.94 -1.10
CA TYR A 477 13.35 -25.97 -0.64
C TYR A 477 13.65 -27.00 -1.75
N LYS A 478 12.62 -27.58 -2.35
CA LYS A 478 12.77 -28.58 -3.43
C LYS A 478 13.48 -28.02 -4.65
N TRP A 479 13.17 -26.78 -5.01
CA TRP A 479 13.75 -26.16 -6.20
C TRP A 479 15.22 -25.76 -6.04
N GLN A 480 15.61 -25.19 -4.89
CA GLN A 480 16.94 -24.56 -4.73
C GLN A 480 17.85 -25.25 -3.70
N PHE A 481 17.30 -25.84 -2.64
CA PHE A 481 18.09 -26.36 -1.52
C PHE A 481 18.31 -27.87 -1.58
N GLU A 482 17.32 -28.64 -2.01
CA GLU A 482 17.34 -30.11 -1.95
C GLU A 482 18.55 -30.71 -2.67
N SER A 483 18.78 -30.31 -3.93
CA SER A 483 19.92 -30.80 -4.72
C SER A 483 21.27 -30.42 -4.12
N GLU A 484 21.41 -29.20 -3.59
CA GLU A 484 22.66 -28.74 -2.99
C GLU A 484 22.96 -29.47 -1.66
N ILE A 485 21.94 -29.67 -0.83
CA ILE A 485 22.05 -30.45 0.41
C ILE A 485 22.44 -31.90 0.10
N GLU A 486 21.84 -32.51 -0.92
CA GLU A 486 22.15 -33.88 -1.32
C GLU A 486 23.58 -34.00 -1.86
N LYS A 487 24.04 -33.01 -2.64
CA LYS A 487 25.46 -32.92 -3.06
C LYS A 487 26.40 -32.84 -1.86
N LEU A 488 26.10 -32.02 -0.85
CA LEU A 488 26.94 -31.92 0.36
C LEU A 488 26.95 -33.22 1.17
N LYS A 489 25.80 -33.91 1.27
CA LYS A 489 25.71 -35.22 1.92
C LYS A 489 26.61 -36.25 1.22
N ASN A 490 26.61 -36.27 -0.11
CA ASN A 490 27.41 -37.20 -0.91
C ASN A 490 28.89 -36.82 -1.04
N THR A 491 29.27 -35.58 -0.69
CA THR A 491 30.66 -35.13 -0.75
C THR A 491 31.47 -35.72 0.41
N GLU A 492 32.64 -36.30 0.09
CA GLU A 492 33.56 -36.82 1.10
C GLU A 492 34.17 -35.68 1.92
N ALA A 493 34.09 -35.79 3.25
CA ALA A 493 34.64 -34.83 4.20
C ALA A 493 36.14 -35.06 4.39
N ASN A 494 36.95 -34.30 3.66
CA ASN A 494 38.41 -34.36 3.71
C ASN A 494 39.02 -32.95 3.55
N SER A 495 40.34 -32.84 3.66
CA SER A 495 41.05 -31.56 3.58
C SER A 495 40.89 -30.82 2.25
N LYS A 496 40.61 -31.52 1.14
CA LYS A 496 40.39 -30.93 -0.19
C LYS A 496 39.00 -30.31 -0.31
N ASN A 497 38.01 -30.90 0.34
CA ASN A 497 36.60 -30.50 0.24
C ASN A 497 36.11 -29.65 1.42
N LYS A 498 37.01 -29.09 2.23
CA LYS A 498 36.65 -28.31 3.44
C LYS A 498 35.68 -27.13 3.19
N THR A 499 35.67 -26.58 1.97
CA THR A 499 34.82 -25.46 1.55
C THR A 499 33.52 -25.90 0.87
N ALA A 500 33.23 -27.20 0.79
CA ALA A 500 32.03 -27.71 0.12
C ALA A 500 30.71 -27.17 0.74
N ALA A 501 30.74 -26.80 2.02
CA ALA A 501 29.61 -26.23 2.75
C ALA A 501 29.37 -24.72 2.48
N ASP A 502 30.32 -23.99 1.89
CA ASP A 502 30.28 -22.52 1.78
C ASP A 502 29.10 -22.03 0.93
N ASN A 503 28.77 -22.76 -0.14
CA ASN A 503 27.63 -22.41 -1.00
C ASN A 503 26.30 -22.54 -0.24
N ILE A 504 26.12 -23.61 0.54
CA ILE A 504 24.91 -23.82 1.35
C ILE A 504 24.81 -22.80 2.48
N LEU A 505 25.94 -22.46 3.12
CA LEU A 505 26.00 -21.38 4.12
C LEU A 505 25.59 -20.03 3.53
N LYS A 506 26.04 -19.74 2.31
CA LYS A 506 25.65 -18.52 1.60
C LYS A 506 24.14 -18.51 1.32
N LEU A 507 23.59 -19.61 0.81
CA LEU A 507 22.15 -19.76 0.55
C LEU A 507 21.32 -19.60 1.83
N ALA A 508 21.74 -20.23 2.94
CA ALA A 508 21.07 -20.15 4.24
C ALA A 508 21.06 -18.72 4.83
N ARG A 509 22.09 -17.92 4.56
CA ARG A 509 22.18 -16.53 5.02
C ARG A 509 21.31 -15.56 4.22
N THR A 510 21.08 -15.85 2.94
CA THR A 510 20.34 -14.94 2.05
C THR A 510 18.85 -15.24 1.96
N THR A 511 18.42 -16.45 2.33
CA THR A 511 17.03 -16.88 2.20
C THR A 511 16.13 -16.30 3.29
N SER A 512 14.87 -16.00 2.96
CA SER A 512 13.82 -15.66 3.92
C SER A 512 13.07 -16.90 4.43
N CYS A 513 13.28 -18.07 3.80
CA CYS A 513 12.67 -19.34 4.16
C CYS A 513 13.33 -19.96 5.40
N VAL A 514 12.55 -20.10 6.49
CA VAL A 514 13.07 -20.63 7.76
C VAL A 514 13.37 -22.12 7.64
N VAL A 515 12.45 -22.90 7.08
CA VAL A 515 12.65 -24.35 6.89
C VAL A 515 13.88 -24.63 6.02
N CYS A 516 14.08 -23.85 4.97
CA CYS A 516 15.22 -23.97 4.07
C CYS A 516 16.53 -23.67 4.82
N ARG A 517 16.55 -22.58 5.60
CA ARG A 517 17.69 -22.19 6.43
C ARG A 517 18.03 -23.27 7.45
N ASP A 518 17.05 -23.77 8.20
CA ASP A 518 17.28 -24.76 9.25
C ASP A 518 17.79 -26.08 8.68
N ARG A 519 17.18 -26.59 7.60
CA ARG A 519 17.65 -27.82 6.92
C ARG A 519 19.06 -27.63 6.34
N ALA A 520 19.36 -26.46 5.78
CA ALA A 520 20.68 -26.13 5.26
C ALA A 520 21.75 -26.09 6.36
N LEU A 521 21.48 -25.40 7.48
CA LEU A 521 22.40 -25.32 8.62
C LEU A 521 22.63 -26.69 9.27
N ASN A 522 21.60 -27.52 9.35
CA ASN A 522 21.74 -28.91 9.83
C ASN A 522 22.65 -29.73 8.90
N ALA A 523 22.50 -29.64 7.58
CA ALA A 523 23.36 -30.32 6.62
C ALA A 523 24.83 -29.86 6.72
N VAL A 524 25.06 -28.57 6.95
CA VAL A 524 26.41 -28.02 7.18
C VAL A 524 27.01 -28.57 8.48
N THR A 525 26.20 -28.66 9.54
CA THR A 525 26.62 -29.21 10.84
C THR A 525 27.01 -30.69 10.68
N GLU A 526 26.21 -31.50 9.99
CA GLU A 526 26.53 -32.90 9.68
C GLU A 526 27.84 -33.05 8.88
N PHE A 527 28.08 -32.18 7.89
CA PHE A 527 29.34 -32.19 7.13
C PHE A 527 30.54 -31.84 8.01
N THR A 528 30.39 -30.83 8.87
CA THR A 528 31.45 -30.39 9.80
C THR A 528 31.82 -31.51 10.78
N GLN A 529 30.84 -32.22 11.33
CA GLN A 529 31.08 -33.37 12.20
C GLN A 529 31.86 -34.49 11.49
N ARG A 530 31.55 -34.79 10.21
CA ARG A 530 32.31 -35.76 9.41
C ARG A 530 33.74 -35.31 9.14
N LEU A 531 33.95 -34.02 8.93
CA LEU A 531 35.28 -33.43 8.72
C LEU A 531 36.14 -33.48 10.00
N ASP A 532 35.53 -33.20 11.16
CA ASP A 532 36.20 -33.30 12.46
C ASP A 532 36.59 -34.75 12.77
N ALA A 533 35.74 -35.72 12.44
CA ALA A 533 36.06 -37.15 12.56
C ALA A 533 37.23 -37.56 11.64
N TYR A 534 37.30 -37.02 10.41
CA TYR A 534 38.43 -37.23 9.51
C TYR A 534 39.73 -36.68 10.12
N TYR A 535 39.73 -35.44 10.62
CA TYR A 535 40.90 -34.85 11.26
C TYR A 535 41.31 -35.58 12.53
N LEU A 536 40.35 -36.07 13.33
CA LEU A 536 40.62 -36.87 14.52
C LEU A 536 41.39 -38.14 14.14
N LYS A 537 40.93 -38.85 13.10
CA LYS A 537 41.63 -40.04 12.59
C LYS A 537 43.06 -39.71 12.12
N ALA A 538 43.25 -38.59 11.43
CA ALA A 538 44.57 -38.16 10.97
C ALA A 538 45.51 -37.78 12.14
N GLU A 539 45.01 -37.09 13.17
CA GLU A 539 45.80 -36.74 14.36
C GLU A 539 46.10 -37.94 15.26
N LEU A 540 45.23 -38.94 15.32
CA LEU A 540 45.53 -40.23 15.97
C LEU A 540 46.63 -40.99 15.21
N GLN A 541 46.58 -41.05 13.88
CA GLN A 541 47.67 -41.64 13.09
C GLN A 541 48.99 -40.90 13.27
N ARG A 542 48.93 -39.57 13.40
CA ARG A 542 50.10 -38.75 13.71
C ARG A 542 50.65 -39.03 15.11
N TYR A 543 49.77 -39.22 16.10
CA TYR A 543 50.17 -39.65 17.44
C TYR A 543 50.93 -40.98 17.38
N ASP A 544 50.39 -41.99 16.68
CA ASP A 544 51.05 -43.30 16.53
C ASP A 544 52.44 -43.15 15.89
N SER A 545 52.58 -42.29 14.88
CA SER A 545 53.86 -41.98 14.25
C SER A 545 54.83 -41.29 15.22
N ILE A 546 54.36 -40.31 16.00
CA ILE A 546 55.16 -39.62 17.02
C ILE A 546 55.60 -40.60 18.11
N ALA A 547 54.69 -41.47 18.58
CA ALA A 547 54.96 -42.45 19.61
C ALA A 547 56.03 -43.45 19.16
N ASN A 548 55.89 -44.00 17.95
CA ASN A 548 56.88 -44.90 17.36
C ASN A 548 58.26 -44.24 17.19
N ALA A 549 58.34 -42.94 16.90
CA ALA A 549 59.60 -42.21 16.80
C ALA A 549 60.19 -41.85 18.17
N LEU A 550 59.36 -41.53 19.16
CA LEU A 550 59.79 -41.11 20.49
C LEU A 550 60.22 -42.28 21.38
N GLN A 551 59.64 -43.46 21.21
CA GLN A 551 59.98 -44.63 22.04
C GLN A 551 61.48 -45.01 21.99
N PRO A 552 62.13 -45.17 20.82
CA PRO A 552 63.57 -45.39 20.75
C PRO A 552 64.39 -44.15 21.14
N TRP A 553 63.87 -42.93 20.90
CA TRP A 553 64.53 -41.69 21.34
C TRP A 553 64.61 -41.62 22.88
N VAL A 554 63.51 -41.91 23.60
CA VAL A 554 63.48 -41.95 25.07
C VAL A 554 64.50 -42.93 25.60
N PHE A 555 64.57 -44.14 25.04
CA PHE A 555 65.55 -45.16 25.46
C PHE A 555 66.99 -44.67 25.32
N ASN A 556 67.37 -44.18 24.12
CA ASN A 556 68.71 -43.65 23.86
C ASN A 556 69.06 -42.46 24.76
N ARG A 557 68.06 -41.65 25.13
CA ARG A 557 68.24 -40.46 25.95
C ARG A 557 68.33 -40.78 27.44
N ILE A 558 67.68 -41.84 27.91
CA ILE A 558 67.89 -42.39 29.26
C ILE A 558 69.32 -42.91 29.40
N GLU A 559 69.86 -43.61 28.41
CA GLU A 559 71.27 -44.04 28.46
C GLU A 559 72.23 -42.84 28.49
N LEU A 560 71.97 -41.82 27.67
CA LEU A 560 72.76 -40.60 27.66
C LEU A 560 72.69 -39.83 28.98
N ILE A 561 71.49 -39.68 29.58
CA ILE A 561 71.35 -38.94 30.84
C ILE A 561 71.97 -39.71 31.99
N GLN A 562 71.92 -41.05 32.00
CA GLN A 562 72.64 -41.88 32.97
C GLN A 562 74.15 -41.69 32.86
N LEU A 563 74.70 -41.65 31.64
CA LEU A 563 76.11 -41.34 31.42
C LEU A 563 76.46 -39.93 31.93
N VAL A 564 75.63 -38.93 31.61
CA VAL A 564 75.82 -37.56 32.06
C VAL A 564 75.78 -37.47 33.59
N CYS A 565 74.83 -38.14 34.26
CA CYS A 565 74.75 -38.19 35.71
C CYS A 565 75.99 -38.85 36.33
N GLN A 566 76.43 -40.01 35.81
CA GLN A 566 77.64 -40.70 36.29
C GLN A 566 78.90 -39.83 36.13
N ASN A 567 79.08 -39.23 34.96
CA ASN A 567 80.21 -38.34 34.69
C ASN A 567 80.15 -37.08 35.57
N PHE A 568 78.94 -36.55 35.81
CA PHE A 568 78.73 -35.40 36.69
C PHE A 568 79.10 -35.73 38.14
N GLU A 569 78.66 -36.87 38.66
CA GLU A 569 79.01 -37.33 40.00
C GLU A 569 80.52 -37.52 40.16
N VAL A 570 81.21 -38.09 39.17
CA VAL A 570 82.67 -38.27 39.20
C VAL A 570 83.41 -36.93 39.14
N MET A 571 82.99 -36.01 38.26
CA MET A 571 83.66 -34.71 38.08
C MET A 571 83.45 -33.75 39.26
N TYR A 572 82.32 -33.87 39.98
CA TYR A 572 81.92 -32.94 41.02
C TYR A 572 81.74 -33.60 42.40
N ALA A 573 82.31 -34.80 42.62
CA ALA A 573 82.18 -35.67 43.80
C ALA A 573 82.45 -35.01 45.19
N GLY A 574 82.96 -33.78 45.24
CA GLY A 574 83.18 -33.02 46.48
C GLY A 574 82.89 -31.52 46.39
N ASN A 575 82.27 -31.03 45.32
CA ASN A 575 82.09 -29.59 45.05
C ASN A 575 80.60 -29.20 44.89
N SER A 576 79.74 -29.64 45.80
CA SER A 576 78.29 -29.37 45.80
C SER A 576 77.92 -27.88 45.88
N ASN A 577 78.88 -27.01 46.25
CA ASN A 577 78.68 -25.58 46.44
C ASN A 577 79.10 -24.70 45.24
N LEU A 578 79.61 -25.27 44.14
CA LEU A 578 79.91 -24.50 42.92
C LEU A 578 78.62 -24.17 42.16
N GLU A 579 78.43 -22.90 41.81
CA GLU A 579 77.24 -22.41 41.11
C GLU A 579 77.05 -23.05 39.73
N SER A 580 78.13 -23.29 38.97
CA SER A 580 78.07 -24.08 37.71
C SER A 580 77.59 -25.51 37.93
N ALA A 581 78.02 -26.14 39.03
CA ALA A 581 77.61 -27.50 39.34
C ALA A 581 76.11 -27.52 39.68
N ARG A 582 75.60 -26.55 40.45
CA ARG A 582 74.16 -26.41 40.72
C ARG A 582 73.34 -26.14 39.47
N PHE A 583 73.81 -25.25 38.58
CA PHE A 583 73.14 -24.96 37.32
C PHE A 583 73.06 -26.18 36.39
N LEU A 584 74.19 -26.88 36.20
CA LEU A 584 74.25 -28.09 35.39
C LEU A 584 73.38 -29.20 35.99
N ASN A 585 73.43 -29.42 37.31
CA ASN A 585 72.57 -30.39 37.99
C ASN A 585 71.08 -30.06 37.84
N GLY A 586 70.71 -28.77 37.91
CA GLY A 586 69.35 -28.32 37.64
C GLY A 586 68.89 -28.63 36.21
N LYS A 587 69.77 -28.45 35.21
CA LYS A 587 69.47 -28.81 33.82
C LYS A 587 69.43 -30.31 33.57
N ILE A 588 70.28 -31.10 34.24
CA ILE A 588 70.20 -32.56 34.22
C ILE A 588 68.84 -33.02 34.76
N TYR A 589 68.39 -32.47 35.89
CA TYR A 589 67.09 -32.81 36.47
C TYR A 589 65.92 -32.38 35.58
N GLU A 590 65.98 -31.22 34.93
CA GLU A 590 64.97 -30.80 33.95
C GLU A 590 64.89 -31.78 32.76
N ILE A 591 66.03 -32.22 32.22
CA ILE A 591 66.10 -33.20 31.13
C ILE A 591 65.52 -34.53 31.57
N GLU A 592 65.93 -35.02 32.75
CA GLU A 592 65.45 -36.28 33.32
C GLU A 592 63.93 -36.26 33.51
N ARG A 593 63.40 -35.18 34.11
CA ARG A 593 61.97 -34.94 34.26
C ARG A 593 61.27 -34.94 32.90
N ASP A 594 61.79 -34.21 31.91
CA ASP A 594 61.15 -34.08 30.60
C ASP A 594 61.16 -35.41 29.80
N ILE A 595 62.24 -36.19 29.89
CA ILE A 595 62.34 -37.55 29.31
C ILE A 595 61.33 -38.49 29.98
N PHE A 596 61.23 -38.48 31.32
CA PHE A 596 60.27 -39.31 32.04
C PHE A 596 58.83 -38.89 31.80
N ASN A 597 58.56 -37.59 31.69
CA ASN A 597 57.25 -37.07 31.30
C ASN A 597 56.86 -37.57 29.90
N ILE A 598 57.77 -37.55 28.92
CA ILE A 598 57.50 -38.13 27.59
C ILE A 598 57.20 -39.62 27.71
N ARG A 599 58.03 -40.38 28.45
CA ARG A 599 57.82 -41.82 28.66
C ARG A 599 56.43 -42.12 29.23
N ASP A 600 55.98 -41.34 30.19
CA ASP A 600 54.70 -41.56 30.85
C ASP A 600 53.53 -41.07 29.97
N PHE A 601 53.70 -39.99 29.21
CA PHE A 601 52.72 -39.54 28.21
C PHE A 601 52.55 -40.54 27.05
N LEU A 602 53.59 -41.26 26.64
CA LEU A 602 53.48 -42.31 25.61
C LEU A 602 52.59 -43.50 26.03
N LYS A 603 52.26 -43.63 27.32
CA LYS A 603 51.36 -44.69 27.84
C LYS A 603 49.89 -44.26 27.88
N VAL A 604 49.59 -42.99 27.57
CA VAL A 604 48.24 -42.45 27.62
C VAL A 604 47.43 -42.95 26.42
N ASP A 605 46.26 -43.54 26.69
CA ASP A 605 45.31 -43.90 25.64
C ASP A 605 44.49 -42.68 25.21
N LEU A 606 44.56 -42.35 23.93
CA LEU A 606 43.83 -41.24 23.30
C LEU A 606 42.53 -41.68 22.63
N THR A 607 42.17 -42.96 22.73
CA THR A 607 40.94 -43.51 22.16
C THR A 607 39.71 -42.82 22.76
N GLY A 608 38.82 -42.31 21.90
CA GLY A 608 37.60 -41.63 22.32
C GLY A 608 37.78 -40.19 22.84
N LYS A 609 38.98 -39.59 22.70
CA LYS A 609 39.21 -38.18 23.01
C LYS A 609 38.85 -37.27 21.83
N GLU A 610 38.43 -36.05 22.13
CA GLU A 610 38.10 -35.04 21.12
C GLU A 610 39.32 -34.58 20.33
N LEU A 611 39.11 -34.14 19.08
CA LEU A 611 40.16 -33.67 18.16
C LEU A 611 41.08 -32.60 18.79
N SER A 612 40.51 -31.62 19.48
CA SER A 612 41.25 -30.54 20.13
C SER A 612 42.24 -31.09 21.18
N VAL A 613 41.81 -32.08 21.96
CA VAL A 613 42.61 -32.72 23.00
C VAL A 613 43.75 -33.53 22.38
N VAL A 614 43.46 -34.36 21.37
CA VAL A 614 44.47 -35.19 20.69
C VAL A 614 45.54 -34.30 20.01
N LYS A 615 45.10 -33.25 19.32
CA LYS A 615 46.01 -32.31 18.66
C LYS A 615 46.92 -31.59 19.67
N ASN A 616 46.35 -31.05 20.74
CA ASN A 616 47.11 -30.39 21.80
C ASN A 616 48.10 -31.35 22.48
N PHE A 617 47.70 -32.62 22.66
CA PHE A 617 48.57 -33.65 23.23
C PHE A 617 49.78 -33.94 22.33
N ASN A 618 49.56 -34.08 21.02
CA ASN A 618 50.62 -34.24 20.02
C ASN A 618 51.60 -33.05 20.03
N GLU A 619 51.08 -31.82 20.08
CA GLU A 619 51.90 -30.60 20.12
C GLU A 619 52.72 -30.51 21.42
N LYS A 620 52.12 -30.85 22.56
CA LYS A 620 52.79 -30.86 23.87
C LYS A 620 53.92 -31.90 23.93
N LEU A 621 53.71 -33.11 23.41
CA LEU A 621 54.74 -34.15 23.32
C LEU A 621 55.97 -33.68 22.54
N LEU A 622 55.74 -33.05 21.39
CA LEU A 622 56.83 -32.51 20.56
C LEU A 622 57.54 -31.33 21.22
N ALA A 623 56.81 -30.47 21.95
CA ALA A 623 57.40 -29.35 22.68
C ALA A 623 58.34 -29.84 23.81
N ILE A 624 57.91 -30.81 24.61
CA ILE A 624 58.73 -31.38 25.70
C ILE A 624 59.98 -32.05 25.11
N ARG A 625 59.84 -32.77 23.98
CA ARG A 625 60.99 -33.36 23.28
C ARG A 625 62.01 -32.30 22.87
N ARG A 626 61.56 -31.21 22.24
CA ARG A 626 62.45 -30.11 21.83
C ARG A 626 63.14 -29.46 23.02
N GLN A 627 62.44 -29.29 24.13
CA GLN A 627 63.00 -28.74 25.37
C GLN A 627 64.09 -29.64 25.96
N ALA A 628 63.84 -30.95 26.00
CA ALA A 628 64.83 -31.93 26.45
C ALA A 628 66.07 -31.96 25.53
N ASP A 629 65.88 -32.02 24.20
CA ASP A 629 67.00 -32.00 23.25
C ASP A 629 67.81 -30.67 23.36
N ALA A 630 67.16 -29.52 23.58
CA ALA A 630 67.84 -28.24 23.75
C ALA A 630 68.66 -28.15 25.06
N ASN A 631 68.11 -28.68 26.16
CA ASN A 631 68.84 -28.73 27.43
C ASN A 631 70.04 -29.69 27.35
N ILE A 632 69.90 -30.83 26.65
CA ILE A 632 71.01 -31.76 26.42
C ILE A 632 72.11 -31.09 25.60
N ASP A 633 71.75 -30.45 24.49
CA ASP A 633 72.69 -29.73 23.63
C ASP A 633 73.42 -28.62 24.40
N LEU A 634 72.72 -27.90 25.27
CA LEU A 634 73.32 -26.90 26.16
C LEU A 634 74.37 -27.51 27.10
N ILE A 635 74.05 -28.61 27.79
CA ILE A 635 75.00 -29.28 28.70
C ILE A 635 76.21 -29.77 27.92
N CYS A 636 76.00 -30.48 26.81
CA CYS A 636 77.08 -31.05 26.02
C CYS A 636 77.95 -29.99 25.34
N LYS A 637 77.43 -28.78 25.06
CA LYS A 637 78.24 -27.65 24.57
C LYS A 637 79.04 -26.97 25.68
N LEU A 638 78.46 -26.81 26.87
CA LEU A 638 79.14 -26.16 28.00
C LEU A 638 80.23 -27.05 28.60
N ARG A 639 79.99 -28.37 28.65
CA ARG A 639 80.90 -29.39 29.17
C ARG A 639 80.79 -30.65 28.31
N PRO A 640 81.52 -30.71 27.18
CA PRO A 640 81.52 -31.87 26.28
C PRO A 640 81.91 -33.17 26.98
N GLU A 641 82.71 -33.08 28.04
CA GLU A 641 83.21 -34.22 28.80
C GLU A 641 82.09 -35.01 29.47
N LEU A 642 81.04 -34.33 29.94
CA LEU A 642 79.88 -34.97 30.58
C LEU A 642 79.12 -35.89 29.62
N CYS A 643 79.10 -35.58 28.33
CA CYS A 643 78.38 -36.34 27.31
C CYS A 643 79.27 -37.36 26.57
N SER A 644 80.56 -37.47 26.93
CA SER A 644 81.53 -38.33 26.27
C SER A 644 81.70 -39.69 26.98
N LYS A 645 81.91 -40.76 26.22
CA LYS A 645 82.14 -42.13 26.75
C LYS A 645 83.60 -42.40 27.15
N GLN A 646 84.49 -41.40 27.13
CA GLN A 646 85.91 -41.60 27.44
C GLN A 646 86.15 -41.41 28.95
N ALA A 647 86.90 -42.33 29.55
CA ALA A 647 87.30 -42.26 30.95
C ALA A 647 88.15 -41.00 31.19
N LEU A 648 87.70 -40.14 32.11
CA LEU A 648 88.37 -38.90 32.45
C LEU A 648 89.58 -39.17 33.38
N PRO A 649 90.81 -38.76 33.00
CA PRO A 649 91.89 -38.63 33.96
C PRO A 649 91.65 -37.39 34.83
N SER A 650 91.74 -37.59 36.15
CA SER A 650 91.71 -36.55 37.16
C SER A 650 92.82 -35.53 36.91
N GLN A 651 92.46 -34.32 36.46
CA GLN A 651 93.35 -33.17 36.49
C GLN A 651 92.66 -31.96 37.12
N ASN A 652 93.43 -31.35 38.04
CA ASN A 652 93.11 -30.18 38.83
C ASN A 652 92.56 -29.03 37.99
N ILE A 653 91.35 -28.58 38.35
CA ILE A 653 90.71 -27.39 37.79
C ILE A 653 91.39 -26.16 38.40
N GLN A 654 92.26 -25.50 37.63
CA GLN A 654 92.71 -24.14 37.95
C GLN A 654 91.60 -23.15 37.58
N ASN A 655 90.90 -22.67 38.61
CA ASN A 655 90.00 -21.53 38.55
C ASN A 655 90.81 -20.25 38.29
N SER A 656 90.73 -19.70 37.07
CA SER A 656 90.95 -18.27 36.87
C SER A 656 90.15 -17.64 35.72
N ASP A 657 89.44 -18.42 34.89
CA ASP A 657 88.68 -17.87 33.74
C ASP A 657 87.15 -18.05 33.83
N LEU A 658 86.65 -18.61 34.93
CA LEU A 658 85.22 -18.84 35.15
C LEU A 658 84.49 -17.63 35.73
N SER A 659 85.15 -16.75 36.51
CA SER A 659 84.46 -15.59 37.12
C SER A 659 84.03 -14.55 36.09
N ASN A 660 84.79 -14.38 34.99
CA ASN A 660 84.42 -13.51 33.87
C ASN A 660 83.29 -14.09 32.99
N LEU A 661 83.08 -15.41 33.03
CA LEU A 661 81.97 -16.10 32.36
C LEU A 661 80.69 -16.13 33.23
N PHE A 662 80.82 -16.21 34.56
CA PHE A 662 79.67 -16.16 35.48
C PHE A 662 79.00 -14.78 35.55
N THR A 663 79.76 -13.69 35.41
CA THR A 663 79.18 -12.34 35.24
C THR A 663 78.44 -12.16 33.91
N ARG A 664 78.62 -13.07 32.94
CA ARG A 664 77.89 -13.09 31.67
C ARG A 664 76.76 -14.12 31.62
N SER A 665 76.82 -15.21 32.40
CA SER A 665 75.76 -16.25 32.39
C SER A 665 74.53 -15.88 33.22
N ASP A 666 74.70 -14.94 34.17
CA ASP A 666 73.65 -14.34 34.99
C ASP A 666 73.50 -12.84 34.66
N SER A 667 73.67 -12.49 33.38
CA SER A 667 73.66 -11.11 32.93
C SER A 667 72.25 -10.51 33.08
N VAL A 668 72.21 -9.23 33.44
CA VAL A 668 71.00 -8.40 33.37
C VAL A 668 70.31 -8.52 32.01
N ALA A 669 71.06 -8.80 30.93
CA ALA A 669 70.51 -9.07 29.61
C ALA A 669 69.62 -10.32 29.58
N ARG A 670 70.05 -11.44 30.16
CA ARG A 670 69.28 -12.69 30.20
C ARG A 670 68.03 -12.58 31.09
N GLN A 671 68.15 -11.93 32.25
CA GLN A 671 66.98 -11.67 33.11
C GLN A 671 65.98 -10.74 32.39
N ALA A 672 66.47 -9.69 31.74
CA ALA A 672 65.64 -8.79 30.95
C ALA A 672 65.04 -9.47 29.70
N GLU A 673 65.69 -10.45 29.10
CA GLU A 673 65.17 -11.24 27.96
C GLU A 673 63.99 -12.14 28.38
N ILE A 674 64.03 -12.67 29.60
CA ILE A 674 62.89 -13.38 30.21
C ILE A 674 61.72 -12.42 30.40
N PHE A 675 61.95 -11.25 31.00
CA PHE A 675 60.91 -10.23 31.17
C PHE A 675 60.35 -9.74 29.84
N TYR A 676 61.20 -9.47 28.84
CA TYR A 676 60.78 -9.13 27.50
C TYR A 676 59.86 -10.20 26.90
N SER A 677 60.20 -11.48 27.06
CA SER A 677 59.39 -12.60 26.54
C SER A 677 58.03 -12.69 27.23
N ILE A 678 57.97 -12.48 28.55
CA ILE A 678 56.73 -12.43 29.33
C ILE A 678 55.87 -11.24 28.89
N PHE A 679 56.45 -10.04 28.81
CA PHE A 679 55.75 -8.82 28.40
C PHE A 679 55.22 -8.92 26.96
N ASN A 680 56.01 -9.48 26.04
CA ASN A 680 55.59 -9.69 24.65
C ASN A 680 54.41 -10.67 24.54
N TYR A 681 54.42 -11.73 25.35
CA TYR A 681 53.32 -12.68 25.40
C TYR A 681 52.04 -12.03 25.93
N GLN A 682 52.13 -11.29 27.05
CA GLN A 682 50.99 -10.55 27.63
C GLN A 682 50.43 -9.52 26.64
N LEU A 683 51.31 -8.73 25.99
CA LEU A 683 50.90 -7.73 25.02
C LEU A 683 50.20 -8.34 23.80
N LYS A 684 50.66 -9.50 23.30
CA LYS A 684 50.00 -10.23 22.20
C LYS A 684 48.61 -10.71 22.59
N GLN A 685 48.44 -11.22 23.81
CA GLN A 685 47.10 -11.61 24.29
C GLN A 685 46.16 -10.41 24.32
N PHE A 686 46.62 -9.26 24.81
CA PHE A 686 45.81 -8.05 24.81
C PHE A 686 45.50 -7.57 23.39
N HIS A 687 46.47 -7.61 22.49
CA HIS A 687 46.29 -7.15 21.11
C HIS A 687 45.29 -8.03 20.34
N ASP A 688 45.30 -9.35 20.55
CA ASP A 688 44.32 -10.25 19.95
C ASP A 688 42.92 -10.10 20.57
N ALA A 689 42.82 -9.78 21.86
CA ALA A 689 41.56 -9.43 22.51
C ALA A 689 41.00 -8.07 22.06
N LEU A 690 41.86 -7.13 21.67
CA LEU A 690 41.47 -5.80 21.18
C LEU A 690 41.12 -5.79 19.68
N LYS A 691 41.57 -6.75 18.86
CA LYS A 691 41.14 -6.85 17.45
C LYS A 691 39.65 -7.14 17.29
N THR A 692 38.99 -7.66 18.31
CA THR A 692 37.56 -7.93 18.33
C THR A 692 36.74 -6.81 18.98
N SER A 693 37.36 -5.87 19.71
CA SER A 693 36.68 -4.74 20.35
C SER A 693 37.03 -3.41 19.65
N LYS A 694 36.03 -2.59 19.32
CA LYS A 694 36.21 -1.30 18.63
C LYS A 694 36.72 -0.19 19.57
N ASN A 695 37.78 -0.43 20.34
CA ASN A 695 38.31 0.56 21.28
C ASN A 695 39.68 1.08 20.84
N ASP A 696 39.64 2.11 19.98
CA ASP A 696 40.81 2.71 19.34
C ASP A 696 41.80 3.31 20.36
N GLU A 697 41.34 3.77 21.53
CA GLU A 697 42.21 4.36 22.56
C GLU A 697 43.10 3.32 23.25
N LEU A 698 42.55 2.15 23.58
CA LEU A 698 43.31 1.03 24.14
C LEU A 698 44.26 0.41 23.11
N LEU A 699 43.89 0.44 21.83
CA LEU A 699 44.76 -0.01 20.74
C LEU A 699 46.01 0.89 20.64
N ILE A 700 45.83 2.21 20.69
CA ILE A 700 46.95 3.18 20.68
C ILE A 700 47.85 3.01 21.90
N GLU A 701 47.29 2.75 23.08
CA GLU A 701 48.07 2.51 24.31
C GLU A 701 48.85 1.18 24.24
N ALA A 702 48.27 0.12 23.65
CA ALA A 702 48.95 -1.14 23.36
C ALA A 702 50.11 -0.97 22.36
N ASP A 703 49.92 -0.17 21.30
CA ASP A 703 50.97 0.11 20.31
C ASP A 703 52.14 0.89 20.93
N ARG A 704 51.86 1.85 21.82
CA ARG A 704 52.91 2.56 22.58
C ARG A 704 53.71 1.60 23.47
N LEU A 705 53.05 0.65 24.13
CA LEU A 705 53.72 -0.38 24.93
C LEU A 705 54.55 -1.32 24.05
N ALA A 706 54.08 -1.67 22.85
CA ALA A 706 54.85 -2.44 21.88
C ALA A 706 56.15 -1.73 21.50
N GLN A 707 56.09 -0.41 21.27
CA GLN A 707 57.27 0.39 20.94
C GLN A 707 58.29 0.41 22.08
N GLN A 708 57.84 0.63 23.32
CA GLN A 708 58.73 0.60 24.50
C GLN A 708 59.36 -0.79 24.71
N LEU A 709 58.63 -1.85 24.39
CA LEU A 709 59.12 -3.21 24.48
C LEU A 709 60.22 -3.51 23.43
N GLU A 710 60.09 -2.98 22.21
CA GLU A 710 61.17 -3.05 21.21
C GLU A 710 62.39 -2.20 21.61
N GLU A 711 62.21 -1.04 22.26
CA GLU A 711 63.33 -0.27 22.82
C GLU A 711 64.09 -1.06 23.91
N LEU A 712 63.37 -1.77 24.79
CA LEU A 712 63.97 -2.65 25.79
C LEU A 712 64.77 -3.77 25.10
N LYS A 713 64.24 -4.39 24.05
CA LYS A 713 64.93 -5.43 23.28
C LYS A 713 66.23 -4.93 22.66
N VAL A 714 66.23 -3.70 22.12
CA VAL A 714 67.45 -3.07 21.61
C VAL A 714 68.45 -2.85 22.74
N ALA A 715 68.02 -2.35 23.91
CA ALA A 715 68.90 -2.18 25.06
C ALA A 715 69.48 -3.52 25.59
N ILE A 716 68.69 -4.60 25.59
CA ILE A 716 69.15 -5.96 25.90
C ILE A 716 70.21 -6.42 24.90
N SER A 717 69.94 -6.25 23.60
CA SER A 717 70.89 -6.64 22.54
C SER A 717 72.21 -5.89 22.62
N LEU A 718 72.19 -4.64 23.07
CA LEU A 718 73.38 -3.86 23.32
C LEU A 718 74.15 -4.41 24.53
N LEU A 719 73.50 -4.82 25.63
CA LEU A 719 74.16 -5.45 26.79
C LEU A 719 74.92 -6.74 26.43
N ASP A 720 74.46 -7.49 25.42
CA ASP A 720 75.12 -8.70 24.91
C ASP A 720 76.30 -8.42 23.95
N GLY A 721 76.55 -7.14 23.63
CA GLY A 721 77.65 -6.70 22.77
C GLY A 721 79.02 -7.06 23.34
N LYS A 722 79.90 -7.66 22.52
CA LYS A 722 81.19 -8.21 22.97
C LYS A 722 82.24 -7.17 23.41
N ASN A 723 82.05 -5.87 23.13
CA ASN A 723 83.07 -4.81 23.29
C ASN A 723 82.58 -3.54 24.02
N ILE A 724 81.87 -3.67 25.15
CA ILE A 724 81.40 -2.51 25.93
C ILE A 724 82.34 -2.28 27.12
N ASN A 725 82.73 -1.02 27.36
CA ASN A 725 83.52 -0.67 28.54
C ASN A 725 82.67 -0.73 29.83
N GLN A 726 83.32 -0.89 30.98
CA GLN A 726 82.62 -1.15 32.25
C GLN A 726 81.70 0.00 32.70
N GLU A 727 82.04 1.25 32.37
CA GLU A 727 81.18 2.40 32.66
C GLU A 727 79.89 2.37 31.84
N THR A 728 79.98 2.09 30.54
CA THR A 728 78.81 2.00 29.63
C THR A 728 77.94 0.80 29.98
N TYR A 729 78.55 -0.34 30.36
CA TYR A 729 77.81 -1.51 30.84
C TYR A 729 76.98 -1.17 32.08
N SER A 730 77.56 -0.44 33.06
CA SER A 730 76.83 -0.04 34.27
C SER A 730 75.66 0.92 34.00
N LYS A 731 75.79 1.82 33.01
CA LYS A 731 74.70 2.73 32.58
C LYS A 731 73.58 1.96 31.88
N LEU A 732 73.92 1.05 30.96
CA LEU A 732 72.94 0.19 30.29
C LEU A 732 72.19 -0.72 31.26
N VAL A 733 72.88 -1.30 32.24
CA VAL A 733 72.24 -2.12 33.28
C VAL A 733 71.17 -1.33 34.04
N LYS A 734 71.48 -0.09 34.45
CA LYS A 734 70.50 0.79 35.10
C LYS A 734 69.32 1.13 34.18
N GLN A 735 69.59 1.42 32.92
CA GLN A 735 68.56 1.73 31.93
C GLN A 735 67.62 0.54 31.69
N VAL A 736 68.17 -0.66 31.48
CA VAL A 736 67.39 -1.88 31.25
C VAL A 736 66.53 -2.22 32.46
N ASN A 737 67.08 -2.15 33.68
CA ASN A 737 66.30 -2.40 34.89
C ASN A 737 65.17 -1.37 35.08
N GLN A 738 65.42 -0.10 34.75
CA GLN A 738 64.38 0.93 34.79
C GLN A 738 63.28 0.68 33.74
N GLN A 739 63.65 0.34 32.50
CA GLN A 739 62.70 0.02 31.44
C GLN A 739 61.86 -1.22 31.75
N VAL A 740 62.46 -2.28 32.30
CA VAL A 740 61.74 -3.48 32.75
C VAL A 740 60.69 -3.11 33.78
N LYS A 741 61.04 -2.27 34.76
CA LYS A 741 60.11 -1.80 35.79
C LYS A 741 58.97 -0.95 35.18
N ASP A 742 59.31 0.04 34.38
CA ASP A 742 58.33 0.95 33.79
C ASP A 742 57.32 0.22 32.88
N ILE A 743 57.79 -0.75 32.09
CA ILE A 743 56.92 -1.57 31.23
C ILE A 743 56.03 -2.49 32.07
N SER A 744 56.59 -3.11 33.12
CA SER A 744 55.82 -3.94 34.06
C SER A 744 54.67 -3.16 34.70
N ASP A 745 54.96 -1.98 35.26
CA ASP A 745 53.96 -1.15 35.94
C ASP A 745 52.85 -0.71 34.98
N LYS A 746 53.20 -0.36 33.73
CA LYS A 746 52.21 0.01 32.71
C LYS A 746 51.39 -1.18 32.22
N LEU A 747 51.97 -2.37 32.09
CA LEU A 747 51.23 -3.57 31.71
C LEU A 747 50.22 -3.97 32.79
N ILE A 748 50.56 -3.80 34.07
CA ILE A 748 49.63 -4.02 35.18
C ILE A 748 48.46 -3.03 35.10
N ALA A 749 48.75 -1.73 34.96
CA ALA A 749 47.70 -0.71 34.80
C ALA A 749 46.83 -0.95 33.55
N PHE A 750 47.43 -1.47 32.47
CA PHE A 750 46.72 -1.81 31.24
C PHE A 750 45.80 -3.03 31.40
N ASP A 751 46.24 -4.08 32.10
CA ASP A 751 45.39 -5.24 32.44
C ASP A 751 44.20 -4.83 33.31
N GLU A 752 44.41 -3.94 34.29
CA GLU A 752 43.33 -3.39 35.12
C GLU A 752 42.29 -2.63 34.28
N LYS A 753 42.73 -1.77 33.35
CA LYS A 753 41.83 -1.07 32.41
C LYS A 753 41.05 -2.05 31.52
N MET A 754 41.72 -3.08 30.99
CA MET A 754 41.09 -4.13 30.17
C MET A 754 40.01 -4.90 30.94
N ARG A 755 40.25 -5.20 32.22
CA ARG A 755 39.26 -5.87 33.09
C ARG A 755 38.07 -4.98 33.43
N CYS A 756 38.27 -3.69 33.65
CA CYS A 756 37.18 -2.75 33.89
C CYS A 756 36.30 -2.54 32.66
N ASN A 757 36.88 -2.58 31.45
CA ASN A 757 36.13 -2.37 30.20
C ASN A 757 35.32 -3.60 29.75
N ASN A 758 35.69 -4.81 30.18
CA ASN A 758 34.94 -6.04 29.89
C ASN A 758 33.74 -6.29 30.84
N ASN A 759 33.58 -5.45 31.89
CA ASN A 759 32.49 -5.55 32.88
C ASN A 759 31.40 -4.46 32.71
N ASN A 760 31.48 -3.65 31.65
CA ASN A 760 30.43 -2.74 31.15
C ASN A 760 30.02 -3.17 29.75
#